data_AF-A0A395NE18-F1
#
_entry.id   AF-A0A395NE18-F1
#
_cell.length_a   1.000
_cell.length_b   1.000
_cell.length_c   1.000
_cell.angle_alpha   90.00
_cell.angle_beta   90.00
_cell.angle_gamma   90.00
#
_symmetry.space_group_name_H-M   'P 1'
#
loop_
_entity.id
_entity.type
_entity.pdbx_description
1 polymer ?
#
loop_
_entity_poly.entity_id
_entity_poly.type
_entity_poly.pdbx_seq_one_letter_code
_entity_poly.pdbx_strand_id
1 'polypeptide(L)'
;MPGKIRTAQSVSLDIPAADQPGLHNRWHPDVPPIGTIEPGETVKIECVDWTGGQIGNNDSADDVRNVDLTKIHYLTGPFEIKGAEPGDLLVVNITDVQPFDHSPWGFTGIFDRQNGGGFLDEHYPKAAKAIWDFDGIYCTSRHIPGVRFAGLIHPGILGCAPSHEVLAEWNRREADLISACVHSHPNKVVAQPPMAMNAHAGQATGELKMKIAREGARTIPGRPEHGGNVDINNISRGSTTYLPVHVAGAKFSVGDLHFSQGDGEISFCGAIEIAGTITIKFDLIKNGVKSKAIRSPVFRPGDVAPNFGPGRYLTFEGFSVDENGKQHFLDATVAYRQACLRAIEYLKQFVAASIGLVFHRREASVTPSFLKGGTPTIDLGSMKLNSLVSLVAATAGVAQGAASPDDSLALFAKRRTADLAQFPDPTWFGKIDTWLSSQKADGTWSDVNYLSGCPAQRANWPIQEHWNRLITFGAAWSGVNPAVASSWAKDPKLLAAVQKGLDYWFSNDYTPADCMGDGGNASKGCPCNTPGLWNTNWYDQAILIPQLCSTACLLVKDANLTETQRAGCERIPYRAYALRDGTYGTGGRMTGANMVLVMQNSVTLALFTDNSTILADSMSRAMSVMTFTDAAGVDGIHRDGTFLQHDGLLYNGNYGKDLLNAFIQLEGEAIGTSFAANDDTREAMSTYIRGDEWMIYTDSQTKSEHWDFNAIGRFVSFPTIDLQASADINFNVSKLATAVADFKGSYAVNDTIRRLLSNGTEKLTGNKGFWASDYMVHRRPNFILTNKMLSTRSPNSESVNGANPYAYHMGQGTLYSYVKGNEYKDIMGAWDWNLVPGTTTLLNQPKLQASQVKYDGLKEFVGVVSDDKFGAAVEDYTDPLTQNLSYRKSWFFVDEGVIVITTDIKKNATVGNVPVITVLDNRAAESAKASVKSGLVAQLGEQHIASDTLYYGNNGYLSYDTPFQLTISQGKRSGNWSEISTSTQGVKTVDIFSAYTTIKGDSFTYGFFPSTTSKKLLKELEKPTWNPIIKKGISGIYGKDRASLAFWPGGAKSVELDLKALGWSTKAGTLTFTSDQPAVYLLSAQCKDKKSLRLVVTLADPTQKLTVASYSIKISEQRHKVREMGKKSEGLERRGDGSIGFGVRLPTGGLAGSSVSREVILELE
;
A
#
# COMPACT_ATOMS: atom_id res chain seq x y z
N MET A 1 -0.52 -16.45 39.11
CA MET A 1 -1.25 -15.18 38.93
C MET A 1 -0.22 -14.07 38.90
N PRO A 2 -0.20 -13.17 37.92
CA PRO A 2 0.66 -11.98 38.01
C PRO A 2 0.20 -11.15 39.23
N GLY A 3 1.15 -10.79 40.10
CA GLY A 3 0.88 -10.01 41.31
C GLY A 3 0.36 -8.60 40.98
N LYS A 4 -0.25 -7.93 41.96
CA LYS A 4 -0.68 -6.54 41.84
C LYS A 4 0.55 -5.65 41.54
N ILE A 5 0.51 -4.87 40.47
CA ILE A 5 1.53 -3.87 40.15
C ILE A 5 1.62 -2.88 41.31
N ARG A 6 2.81 -2.65 41.89
CA ARG A 6 2.97 -1.70 42.99
C ARG A 6 2.90 -0.25 42.49
N THR A 7 2.45 0.63 43.36
CA THR A 7 2.64 2.08 43.18
C THR A 7 3.99 2.46 43.77
N ALA A 8 4.88 3.03 42.94
CA ALA A 8 6.21 3.46 43.34
C ALA A 8 6.18 4.76 44.15
N GLN A 9 5.29 5.68 43.80
CA GLN A 9 5.00 6.89 44.56
C GLN A 9 3.53 7.28 44.33
N SER A 10 2.82 7.53 45.43
CA SER A 10 1.47 8.12 45.42
C SER A 10 1.54 9.63 45.68
N VAL A 11 0.56 10.37 45.20
CA VAL A 11 0.43 11.82 45.47
C VAL A 11 -0.94 12.12 46.08
N SER A 12 -1.06 13.24 46.77
CA SER A 12 -2.34 13.73 47.29
C SER A 12 -2.69 15.07 46.64
N LEU A 13 -3.93 15.21 46.17
CA LEU A 13 -4.44 16.50 45.68
C LEU A 13 -4.89 17.43 46.81
N ASP A 14 -4.99 16.91 48.05
CA ASP A 14 -5.38 17.68 49.24
C ASP A 14 -4.18 18.34 49.95
N ILE A 15 -2.96 17.91 49.62
CA ILE A 15 -1.72 18.46 50.16
C ILE A 15 -1.07 19.34 49.09
N PRO A 16 -0.69 20.60 49.39
CA PRO A 16 0.01 21.44 48.43
C PRO A 16 1.22 20.70 47.82
N ALA A 17 1.39 20.77 46.50
CA ALA A 17 2.48 20.06 45.82
C ALA A 17 3.87 20.44 46.37
N ALA A 18 4.04 21.67 46.86
CA ALA A 18 5.26 22.17 47.48
C ALA A 18 5.58 21.56 48.86
N ASP A 19 4.63 20.85 49.47
CA ASP A 19 4.78 20.17 50.76
C ASP A 19 4.95 18.66 50.60
N GLN A 20 4.91 18.15 49.36
CA GLN A 20 5.02 16.72 49.07
C GLN A 20 6.47 16.35 48.71
N PRO A 21 7.20 15.63 49.58
CA PRO A 21 8.63 15.37 49.40
C PRO A 21 8.94 14.43 48.21
N GLY A 22 7.93 13.74 47.69
CA GLY A 22 8.03 12.88 46.49
C GLY A 22 8.04 13.64 45.16
N LEU A 23 7.89 14.97 45.20
CA LEU A 23 7.83 15.84 44.03
C LEU A 23 9.09 16.72 43.93
N HIS A 24 9.46 17.17 42.73
CA HIS A 24 10.47 18.22 42.55
C HIS A 24 10.18 19.03 41.29
N ASN A 25 10.68 20.26 41.21
CA ASN A 25 10.51 21.13 40.03
C ASN A 25 11.83 21.73 39.52
N ARG A 26 12.94 21.06 39.83
CA ARG A 26 14.29 21.43 39.39
C ARG A 26 15.01 20.22 38.84
N TRP A 27 15.66 20.38 37.69
CA TRP A 27 16.62 19.41 37.17
C TRP A 27 17.98 19.67 37.78
N HIS A 28 18.44 18.76 38.63
CA HIS A 28 19.75 18.86 39.27
C HIS A 28 20.26 17.45 39.66
N PRO A 29 21.55 17.13 39.44
CA PRO A 29 22.13 15.82 39.74
C PRO A 29 21.97 15.43 41.22
N ASP A 30 22.04 16.41 42.12
CA ASP A 30 22.03 16.17 43.57
C ASP A 30 20.62 16.09 44.20
N VAL A 31 19.53 16.14 43.42
CA VAL A 31 18.19 15.85 43.97
C VAL A 31 18.19 14.40 44.52
N PRO A 32 17.84 14.18 45.80
CA PRO A 32 17.82 12.83 46.36
C PRO A 32 16.77 11.95 45.69
N PRO A 33 17.08 10.67 45.36
CA PRO A 33 16.08 9.75 44.85
C PRO A 33 15.07 9.39 45.93
N ILE A 34 13.80 9.22 45.54
CA ILE A 34 12.70 8.92 46.46
C ILE A 34 12.44 7.41 46.60
N GLY A 35 13.09 6.60 45.76
CA GLY A 35 13.04 5.15 45.79
C GLY A 35 13.80 4.52 44.62
N THR A 36 13.94 3.21 44.66
CA THR A 36 14.61 2.41 43.62
C THR A 36 13.59 1.57 42.84
N ILE A 37 13.81 1.40 41.55
CA ILE A 37 13.05 0.53 40.65
C ILE A 37 14.03 -0.42 39.97
N GLU A 38 13.71 -1.71 39.96
CA GLU A 38 14.53 -2.73 39.30
C GLU A 38 14.27 -2.71 37.78
N PRO A 39 15.29 -2.81 36.92
CA PRO A 39 15.07 -3.09 35.50
C PRO A 39 14.21 -4.36 35.34
N GLY A 40 13.21 -4.30 34.48
CA GLY A 40 12.23 -5.36 34.31
C GLY A 40 10.97 -5.23 35.19
N GLU A 41 11.00 -4.42 36.25
CA GLU A 41 9.87 -4.16 37.14
C GLU A 41 8.86 -3.20 36.48
N THR A 42 7.57 -3.55 36.52
CA THR A 42 6.48 -2.64 36.15
C THR A 42 5.96 -1.96 37.40
N VAL A 43 5.85 -0.63 37.39
CA VAL A 43 5.34 0.17 38.51
C VAL A 43 4.32 1.21 38.05
N LYS A 44 3.44 1.64 38.96
CA LYS A 44 2.59 2.82 38.82
C LYS A 44 3.24 4.03 39.47
N ILE A 45 3.19 5.19 38.84
CA ILE A 45 3.64 6.47 39.39
C ILE A 45 2.48 7.45 39.25
N GLU A 46 2.11 8.06 40.37
CA GLU A 46 1.04 9.05 40.43
C GLU A 46 1.63 10.46 40.28
N CYS A 47 0.93 11.33 39.54
CA CYS A 47 1.37 12.68 39.20
C CYS A 47 0.25 13.68 39.49
N VAL A 48 0.63 14.84 40.05
CA VAL A 48 -0.23 16.03 40.08
C VAL A 48 -0.24 16.70 38.71
N ASP A 49 -1.21 17.59 38.46
CA ASP A 49 -1.14 18.47 37.29
C ASP A 49 0.09 19.38 37.37
N TRP A 50 0.56 19.88 36.23
CA TRP A 50 1.81 20.63 36.18
C TRP A 50 1.79 21.92 37.01
N THR A 51 0.63 22.51 37.30
CA THR A 51 0.58 23.72 38.14
C THR A 51 0.65 23.41 39.63
N GLY A 52 0.54 22.13 40.02
CA GLY A 52 0.44 21.71 41.41
C GLY A 52 -0.86 22.15 42.07
N GLY A 53 -1.97 22.15 41.32
CA GLY A 53 -3.31 22.51 41.80
C GLY A 53 -3.62 24.01 41.83
N GLN A 54 -2.85 24.86 41.15
CA GLN A 54 -3.15 26.30 41.10
C GLN A 54 -4.38 26.62 40.23
N ILE A 55 -4.62 25.82 39.19
CA ILE A 55 -5.76 25.98 38.29
C ILE A 55 -6.90 25.09 38.77
N GLY A 56 -8.07 25.71 39.02
CA GLY A 56 -9.23 25.01 39.52
C GLY A 56 -10.23 24.64 38.42
N ASN A 57 -11.03 23.60 38.69
CA ASN A 57 -12.23 23.27 37.91
C ASN A 57 -13.33 24.31 38.18
N ASN A 58 -13.19 25.47 37.56
CA ASN A 58 -14.10 26.60 37.67
C ASN A 58 -14.23 27.30 36.31
N ASP A 59 -15.15 28.26 36.20
CA ASP A 59 -15.47 28.95 34.96
C ASP A 59 -14.73 30.30 34.79
N SER A 60 -13.70 30.56 35.59
CA SER A 60 -12.88 31.78 35.50
C SER A 60 -11.51 31.48 34.91
N ALA A 61 -11.05 32.30 33.97
CA ALA A 61 -9.67 32.25 33.47
C ALA A 61 -8.69 33.06 34.35
N ASP A 62 -9.14 33.62 35.48
CA ASP A 62 -8.30 34.41 36.36
C ASP A 62 -7.17 33.58 36.99
N ASP A 63 -7.40 32.29 37.26
CA ASP A 63 -6.36 31.40 37.79
C ASP A 63 -5.27 31.11 36.74
N VAL A 64 -5.61 30.98 35.46
CA VAL A 64 -4.64 30.95 34.35
C VAL A 64 -3.92 32.30 34.21
N ARG A 65 -4.65 33.42 34.28
CA ARG A 65 -4.04 34.77 34.19
C ARG A 65 -3.03 35.01 35.31
N ASN A 66 -3.34 34.54 36.52
CA ASN A 66 -2.61 34.88 37.74
C ASN A 66 -1.72 33.72 38.25
N VAL A 67 -1.57 32.64 37.49
CA VAL A 67 -0.77 31.48 37.91
C VAL A 67 0.67 31.89 38.18
N ASP A 68 1.22 31.40 39.27
CA ASP A 68 2.61 31.65 39.63
C ASP A 68 3.51 30.66 38.89
N LEU A 69 3.99 31.09 37.72
CA LEU A 69 4.91 30.34 36.86
C LEU A 69 6.25 30.04 37.52
N THR A 70 6.56 30.55 38.72
CA THR A 70 7.80 30.19 39.42
C THR A 70 7.70 28.84 40.15
N LYS A 71 6.49 28.32 40.37
CA LYS A 71 6.20 27.12 41.17
C LYS A 71 5.38 26.06 40.42
N ILE A 72 5.89 25.65 39.26
CA ILE A 72 5.22 24.77 38.30
C ILE A 72 6.05 23.52 37.98
N HIS A 73 5.48 22.56 37.23
CA HIS A 73 6.04 21.26 36.81
C HIS A 73 6.57 20.46 38.00
N TYR A 74 5.69 20.14 38.94
CA TYR A 74 6.02 19.21 40.01
C TYR A 74 6.08 17.79 39.44
N LEU A 75 7.29 17.29 39.23
CA LEU A 75 7.56 15.96 38.72
C LEU A 75 7.63 14.97 39.88
N THR A 76 7.04 13.79 39.69
CA THR A 76 7.17 12.68 40.63
C THR A 76 8.50 11.97 40.39
N GLY A 77 9.35 11.92 41.41
CA GLY A 77 10.70 11.38 41.32
C GLY A 77 11.74 12.24 42.07
N PRO A 78 13.04 12.05 41.81
CA PRO A 78 13.60 11.06 40.88
C PRO A 78 13.61 9.64 41.45
N PHE A 79 13.47 8.64 40.59
CA PHE A 79 13.66 7.23 40.92
C PHE A 79 15.03 6.75 40.48
N GLU A 80 15.69 5.99 41.36
CA GLU A 80 16.91 5.28 41.02
C GLU A 80 16.57 4.01 40.22
N ILE A 81 17.06 3.91 38.99
CA ILE A 81 16.97 2.68 38.20
C ILE A 81 18.22 1.86 38.47
N LYS A 82 18.05 0.73 39.15
CA LYS A 82 19.18 -0.03 39.68
C LYS A 82 20.14 -0.45 38.58
N GLY A 83 21.41 -0.15 38.81
CA GLY A 83 22.50 -0.49 37.91
C GLY A 83 22.58 0.40 36.67
N ALA A 84 21.80 1.47 36.51
CA ALA A 84 22.02 2.44 35.44
C ALA A 84 23.30 3.25 35.69
N GLU A 85 24.15 3.44 34.68
CA GLU A 85 25.40 4.21 34.79
C GLU A 85 25.49 5.29 33.70
N PRO A 86 26.23 6.40 33.91
CA PRO A 86 26.47 7.41 32.89
C PRO A 86 26.95 6.79 31.56
N GLY A 87 26.32 7.18 30.45
CA GLY A 87 26.58 6.63 29.11
C GLY A 87 25.69 5.45 28.70
N ASP A 88 24.89 4.90 29.62
CA ASP A 88 23.81 3.96 29.30
C ASP A 88 22.63 4.68 28.62
N LEU A 89 21.75 3.91 27.95
CA LEU A 89 20.40 4.37 27.62
C LEU A 89 19.40 3.70 28.55
N LEU A 90 18.57 4.51 29.18
CA LEU A 90 17.39 4.06 29.90
C LEU A 90 16.25 3.84 28.89
N VAL A 91 15.72 2.63 28.84
CA VAL A 91 14.55 2.28 28.03
C VAL A 91 13.33 2.38 28.93
N VAL A 92 12.41 3.29 28.61
CA VAL A 92 11.17 3.55 29.34
C VAL A 92 10.01 3.02 28.51
N ASN A 93 9.41 1.90 28.91
CA ASN A 93 8.22 1.35 28.28
C ASN A 93 6.98 1.85 29.01
N ILE A 94 6.15 2.65 28.36
CA ILE A 94 4.89 3.17 28.89
C ILE A 94 3.81 2.13 28.62
N THR A 95 3.38 1.41 29.66
CA THR A 95 2.37 0.36 29.50
C THR A 95 0.94 0.88 29.64
N ASP A 96 0.73 1.97 30.38
CA ASP A 96 -0.57 2.63 30.51
C ASP A 96 -0.44 4.06 31.07
N VAL A 97 -1.39 4.94 30.77
CA VAL A 97 -1.51 6.30 31.34
C VAL A 97 -3.00 6.65 31.45
N GLN A 98 -3.45 7.06 32.64
CA GLN A 98 -4.86 7.37 32.92
C GLN A 98 -4.99 8.59 33.84
N PRO A 99 -6.06 9.41 33.73
CA PRO A 99 -6.41 10.38 34.78
C PRO A 99 -6.77 9.65 36.08
N PHE A 100 -6.80 10.37 37.19
CA PHE A 100 -7.34 9.81 38.42
C PHE A 100 -8.85 9.59 38.31
N ASP A 101 -9.32 8.42 38.74
CA ASP A 101 -10.76 8.09 38.80
C ASP A 101 -11.55 9.09 39.69
N HIS A 102 -10.90 9.65 40.72
CA HIS A 102 -11.49 10.62 41.63
C HIS A 102 -11.29 12.08 41.19
N SER A 103 -10.60 12.32 40.07
CA SER A 103 -10.45 13.63 39.43
C SER A 103 -10.53 13.50 37.90
N PRO A 104 -11.68 13.06 37.34
CA PRO A 104 -11.84 12.78 35.92
C PRO A 104 -12.08 14.07 35.11
N TRP A 105 -11.22 15.07 35.28
CA TRP A 105 -11.27 16.33 34.56
C TRP A 105 -9.86 16.88 34.31
N GLY A 106 -9.77 17.82 33.38
CA GLY A 106 -8.56 18.56 33.08
C GLY A 106 -8.85 19.95 32.51
N PHE A 107 -7.80 20.69 32.16
CA PHE A 107 -7.96 22.05 31.65
C PHE A 107 -6.99 22.35 30.51
N THR A 108 -7.36 23.33 29.67
CA THR A 108 -6.47 23.93 28.67
C THR A 108 -6.48 25.44 28.90
N GLY A 109 -5.33 26.09 28.72
CA GLY A 109 -5.15 27.52 28.97
C GLY A 109 -4.56 28.27 27.78
N ILE A 110 -5.05 29.50 27.58
CA ILE A 110 -4.30 30.55 26.87
C ILE A 110 -3.79 31.49 27.95
N PHE A 111 -2.49 31.75 27.95
CA PHE A 111 -1.86 32.57 28.99
C PHE A 111 -1.87 34.04 28.61
N ASP A 112 -1.94 34.91 29.62
CA ASP A 112 -1.88 36.35 29.39
C ASP A 112 -0.49 36.73 28.88
N ARG A 113 -0.41 37.67 27.94
CA ARG A 113 0.87 38.11 27.38
C ARG A 113 1.84 38.63 28.44
N GLN A 114 1.31 39.18 29.54
CA GLN A 114 2.12 39.69 30.65
C GLN A 114 2.47 38.62 31.69
N ASN A 115 1.86 37.43 31.62
CA ASN A 115 2.13 36.32 32.53
C ASN A 115 2.16 34.98 31.77
N GLY A 116 3.34 34.65 31.23
CA GLY A 116 3.59 33.44 30.44
C GLY A 116 3.57 33.68 28.94
N GLY A 117 2.49 34.27 28.42
CA GLY A 117 2.27 34.41 26.99
C GLY A 117 2.22 33.06 26.26
N GLY A 118 2.56 33.05 24.98
CA GLY A 118 2.51 31.85 24.14
C GLY A 118 2.89 32.17 22.71
N PHE A 119 2.84 31.17 21.84
CA PHE A 119 3.27 31.32 20.44
C PHE A 119 2.45 32.36 19.66
N LEU A 120 1.18 32.55 20.05
CA LEU A 120 0.23 33.48 19.43
C LEU A 120 -0.16 34.66 20.35
N ASP A 121 0.66 35.00 21.35
CA ASP A 121 0.36 36.03 22.36
C ASP A 121 0.10 37.43 21.80
N GLU A 122 0.58 37.72 20.58
CA GLU A 122 0.33 38.99 19.91
C GLU A 122 -1.09 39.08 19.35
N HIS A 123 -1.69 37.94 19.01
CA HIS A 123 -3.04 37.82 18.46
C HIS A 123 -4.08 37.52 19.55
N TYR A 124 -3.68 36.74 20.56
CA TYR A 124 -4.53 36.33 21.67
C TYR A 124 -3.85 36.72 23.00
N PRO A 125 -3.80 38.02 23.34
CA PRO A 125 -3.00 38.52 24.45
C PRO A 125 -3.63 38.30 25.84
N LYS A 126 -4.88 37.86 25.90
CA LYS A 126 -5.64 37.72 27.15
C LYS A 126 -5.75 36.26 27.55
N ALA A 127 -5.76 36.02 28.86
CA ALA A 127 -5.97 34.69 29.38
C ALA A 127 -7.35 34.12 29.01
N ALA A 128 -7.39 32.83 28.69
CA ALA A 128 -8.61 32.05 28.49
C ALA A 128 -8.44 30.64 29.07
N LYS A 129 -9.54 30.00 29.46
CA LYS A 129 -9.53 28.64 30.02
C LYS A 129 -10.71 27.84 29.47
N ALA A 130 -10.47 26.56 29.22
CA ALA A 130 -11.51 25.56 29.00
C ALA A 130 -11.34 24.41 29.98
N ILE A 131 -12.43 23.97 30.61
CA ILE A 131 -12.47 22.77 31.42
C ILE A 131 -13.00 21.59 30.59
N TRP A 132 -12.35 20.45 30.76
CA TRP A 132 -12.66 19.19 30.07
C TRP A 132 -13.07 18.13 31.09
N ASP A 133 -14.25 17.54 30.89
CA ASP A 133 -14.78 16.45 31.70
C ASP A 133 -14.55 15.12 30.97
N PHE A 134 -14.03 14.11 31.66
CA PHE A 134 -13.65 12.82 31.08
C PHE A 134 -14.70 11.74 31.28
N ASP A 135 -14.93 10.97 30.21
CA ASP A 135 -15.81 9.81 30.16
C ASP A 135 -15.08 8.68 29.44
N GLY A 136 -14.35 7.88 30.23
CA GLY A 136 -13.43 6.86 29.74
C GLY A 136 -12.35 7.46 28.83
N ILE A 137 -12.33 7.05 27.56
CA ILE A 137 -11.37 7.57 26.57
C ILE A 137 -11.80 8.89 25.94
N TYR A 138 -13.00 9.40 26.23
CA TYR A 138 -13.53 10.61 25.61
C TYR A 138 -13.53 11.79 26.58
N CYS A 139 -13.47 13.00 26.04
CA CYS A 139 -13.71 14.23 26.82
C CYS A 139 -14.75 15.12 26.15
N THR A 140 -15.38 15.98 26.95
CA THR A 140 -16.25 17.08 26.52
C THR A 140 -15.90 18.35 27.30
N SER A 141 -16.15 19.53 26.74
CA SER A 141 -16.00 20.79 27.47
C SER A 141 -17.31 21.56 27.56
N ARG A 142 -17.63 22.06 28.75
CA ARG A 142 -18.75 22.99 28.96
C ARG A 142 -18.48 24.38 28.39
N HIS A 143 -17.22 24.75 28.19
CA HIS A 143 -16.80 26.04 27.62
C HIS A 143 -16.72 26.01 26.09
N ILE A 144 -16.69 24.82 25.48
CA ILE A 144 -16.64 24.64 24.03
C ILE A 144 -17.79 23.71 23.60
N PRO A 145 -19.00 24.25 23.43
CA PRO A 145 -20.21 23.44 23.26
C PRO A 145 -20.13 22.42 22.13
N GLY A 146 -20.55 21.19 22.47
CA GLY A 146 -20.68 20.01 21.63
C GLY A 146 -19.36 19.38 21.14
N VAL A 147 -18.20 19.86 21.59
CA VAL A 147 -16.94 19.18 21.31
C VAL A 147 -16.88 17.89 22.12
N ARG A 148 -16.73 16.75 21.42
CA ARG A 148 -16.44 15.44 22.00
C ARG A 148 -15.41 14.70 21.15
N PHE A 149 -14.32 14.28 21.75
CA PHE A 149 -13.30 13.48 21.06
C PHE A 149 -12.59 12.52 22.01
N ALA A 150 -11.97 11.49 21.43
CA ALA A 150 -11.17 10.52 22.18
C ALA A 150 -9.76 11.09 22.42
N GLY A 151 -9.29 11.07 23.66
CA GLY A 151 -7.96 11.53 24.04
C GLY A 151 -6.88 10.50 23.75
N LEU A 152 -5.67 10.98 23.48
CA LEU A 152 -4.46 10.18 23.42
C LEU A 152 -3.62 10.57 24.64
N ILE A 153 -3.82 9.86 25.75
CA ILE A 153 -3.26 10.24 27.06
C ILE A 153 -1.76 9.95 27.09
N HIS A 154 -0.93 10.91 27.50
CA HIS A 154 0.54 10.81 27.48
C HIS A 154 1.18 11.70 28.56
N PRO A 155 2.43 11.44 28.97
CA PRO A 155 3.23 12.42 29.70
C PRO A 155 3.79 13.52 28.79
N GLY A 156 3.67 14.78 29.21
CA GLY A 156 4.40 15.93 28.68
C GLY A 156 5.85 15.93 29.13
N ILE A 157 6.13 15.47 30.37
CA ILE A 157 7.48 15.45 30.93
C ILE A 157 7.92 14.05 31.34
N LEU A 158 9.06 13.62 30.80
CA LEU A 158 9.83 12.47 31.31
C LEU A 158 11.31 12.63 30.99
N GLY A 159 12.20 12.33 31.95
CA GLY A 159 13.62 12.56 31.74
C GLY A 159 14.52 11.98 32.82
N CYS A 160 15.80 11.84 32.49
CA CYS A 160 16.87 11.51 33.43
C CYS A 160 17.47 12.80 34.03
N ALA A 161 18.04 12.72 35.22
CA ALA A 161 18.77 13.86 35.79
C ALA A 161 20.06 14.14 34.99
N PRO A 162 20.44 15.43 34.82
CA PRO A 162 21.71 15.79 34.17
C PRO A 162 22.92 15.47 35.06
N SER A 163 24.11 15.37 34.46
CA SER A 163 25.36 15.50 35.20
C SER A 163 25.61 16.95 35.61
N HIS A 164 26.58 17.18 36.50
CA HIS A 164 27.03 18.53 36.83
C HIS A 164 27.55 19.28 35.59
N GLU A 165 28.25 18.62 34.67
CA GLU A 165 28.74 19.28 33.44
C GLU A 165 27.59 19.63 32.50
N VAL A 166 26.64 18.72 32.30
CA VAL A 166 25.47 18.94 31.43
C VAL A 166 24.63 20.10 31.97
N LEU A 167 24.38 20.15 33.28
CA LEU A 167 23.65 21.23 33.91
C LEU A 167 24.36 22.58 33.76
N ALA A 168 25.69 22.62 33.98
CA ALA A 168 26.47 23.84 33.83
C ALA A 168 26.42 24.36 32.38
N GLU A 169 26.50 23.45 31.41
CA GLU A 169 26.42 23.78 29.98
C GLU A 169 25.04 24.32 29.59
N TRP A 170 23.95 23.77 30.13
CA TRP A 170 22.61 24.31 29.94
C TRP A 170 22.48 25.74 30.46
N ASN A 171 22.91 25.96 31.70
CA ASN A 171 22.86 27.28 32.34
C ASN A 171 23.69 28.31 31.56
N ARG A 172 24.85 27.92 31.04
CA ARG A 172 25.67 28.77 30.18
C ARG A 172 24.96 29.13 28.87
N ARG A 173 24.47 28.13 28.12
CA ARG A 173 23.78 28.35 26.82
C ARG A 173 22.58 29.28 26.96
N GLU A 174 21.79 29.10 28.01
CA GLU A 174 20.60 29.92 28.26
C GLU A 174 20.96 31.34 28.72
N ALA A 175 21.98 31.50 29.57
CA ALA A 175 22.48 32.82 29.94
C ALA A 175 23.02 33.59 28.73
N ASP A 176 23.77 32.91 27.85
CA ASP A 176 24.29 33.49 26.61
C ASP A 176 23.16 33.94 25.69
N LEU A 177 22.08 33.14 25.57
CA LEU A 177 20.90 33.50 24.78
C LEU A 177 20.18 34.73 25.35
N ILE A 178 19.97 34.79 26.66
CA ILE A 178 19.37 35.95 27.34
C ILE A 178 20.21 37.20 27.06
N SER A 179 21.53 37.10 27.21
CA SER A 179 22.44 38.21 26.94
C SER A 179 22.40 38.65 25.47
N ALA A 180 22.29 37.72 24.52
CA ALA A 180 22.24 38.02 23.09
C ALA A 180 20.90 38.67 22.67
N CYS A 181 19.80 38.31 23.32
CA CYS A 181 18.46 38.76 22.97
C CYS A 181 17.99 40.01 23.72
N VAL A 182 18.70 40.44 24.77
CA VAL A 182 18.27 41.56 25.65
C VAL A 182 17.96 42.86 24.90
N HIS A 183 18.67 43.12 23.80
CA HIS A 183 18.46 44.33 22.98
C HIS A 183 17.53 44.11 21.78
N SER A 184 17.51 42.90 21.19
CA SER A 184 16.77 42.62 19.96
C SER A 184 15.32 42.20 20.22
N HIS A 185 15.03 41.64 21.39
CA HIS A 185 13.70 41.19 21.79
C HIS A 185 13.35 41.71 23.19
N PRO A 186 13.32 43.04 23.38
CA PRO A 186 13.04 43.62 24.68
C PRO A 186 11.66 43.14 25.16
N ASN A 187 11.60 42.64 26.38
CA ASN A 187 10.39 42.11 27.04
C ASN A 187 9.92 40.71 26.57
N LYS A 188 10.71 39.93 25.83
CA LYS A 188 10.41 38.51 25.56
C LYS A 188 11.26 37.60 26.45
N VAL A 189 10.64 36.58 27.04
CA VAL A 189 11.34 35.53 27.79
C VAL A 189 11.90 34.51 26.79
N VAL A 190 13.21 34.48 26.62
CA VAL A 190 13.89 33.62 25.63
C VAL A 190 14.49 32.34 26.23
N ALA A 191 14.74 32.34 27.54
CA ALA A 191 15.18 31.18 28.32
C ALA A 191 14.84 31.40 29.80
N GLN A 192 14.92 30.33 30.61
CA GLN A 192 14.51 30.32 32.01
C GLN A 192 15.71 29.88 32.89
N PRO A 193 16.57 30.82 33.29
CA PRO A 193 17.77 30.49 34.06
C PRO A 193 17.38 29.93 35.44
N PRO A 194 18.34 29.32 36.17
CA PRO A 194 18.10 28.87 37.54
C PRO A 194 17.45 29.94 38.40
N MET A 195 16.40 29.55 39.13
CA MET A 195 15.60 30.45 39.94
C MET A 195 15.32 29.82 41.30
N ALA A 196 15.83 30.45 42.36
CA ALA A 196 15.67 29.96 43.72
C ALA A 196 14.25 30.13 44.27
N MET A 197 13.51 31.12 43.77
CA MET A 197 12.12 31.36 44.14
C MET A 197 11.28 30.11 43.85
N ASN A 198 10.56 29.65 44.87
CA ASN A 198 9.68 28.47 44.82
C ASN A 198 10.33 27.18 44.26
N ALA A 199 11.65 27.02 44.47
CA ALA A 199 12.34 25.78 44.14
C ALA A 199 11.95 24.66 45.11
N HIS A 200 11.45 23.56 44.55
CA HIS A 200 11.17 22.31 45.25
C HIS A 200 12.22 21.27 44.85
N ALA A 201 13.07 20.92 45.82
CA ALA A 201 14.25 20.07 45.62
C ALA A 201 14.02 18.62 46.12
N GLY A 202 12.77 18.15 46.09
CA GLY A 202 12.40 16.84 46.62
C GLY A 202 12.69 16.74 48.12
N GLN A 203 13.34 15.66 48.53
CA GLN A 203 13.70 15.38 49.92
C GLN A 203 14.92 16.17 50.42
N ALA A 204 15.56 17.00 49.59
CA ALA A 204 16.73 17.77 50.01
C ALA A 204 16.38 18.80 51.10
N THR A 205 17.27 18.93 52.09
CA THR A 205 17.13 19.88 53.19
C THR A 205 18.41 20.72 53.36
N GLY A 206 18.33 21.79 54.16
CA GLY A 206 19.49 22.63 54.52
C GLY A 206 20.24 23.21 53.31
N GLU A 207 21.57 23.17 53.37
CA GLU A 207 22.45 23.70 52.32
C GLU A 207 22.24 23.02 50.96
N LEU A 208 21.92 21.73 50.94
CA LEU A 208 21.68 21.01 49.69
C LEU A 208 20.45 21.55 48.96
N LYS A 209 19.36 21.83 49.69
CA LYS A 209 18.15 22.46 49.12
C LYS A 209 18.49 23.83 48.54
N MET A 210 19.27 24.64 49.28
CA MET A 210 19.68 25.97 48.82
C MET A 210 20.58 25.90 47.58
N LYS A 211 21.49 24.92 47.52
CA LYS A 211 22.32 24.65 46.34
C LYS A 211 21.46 24.31 45.12
N ILE A 212 20.57 23.33 45.24
CA ILE A 212 19.66 22.92 44.15
C ILE A 212 18.78 24.10 43.70
N ALA A 213 18.32 24.94 44.63
CA ALA A 213 17.54 26.13 44.30
C ALA A 213 18.34 27.16 43.50
N ARG A 214 19.64 27.35 43.80
CA ARG A 214 20.52 28.29 43.10
C ARG A 214 20.99 27.79 41.73
N GLU A 215 21.24 26.48 41.61
CA GLU A 215 21.93 25.91 40.45
C GLU A 215 21.01 25.12 39.51
N GLY A 216 19.91 24.58 40.04
CA GLY A 216 19.02 23.68 39.33
C GLY A 216 18.27 24.35 38.18
N ALA A 217 18.33 23.72 37.01
CA ALA A 217 17.62 24.19 35.84
C ALA A 217 16.11 24.05 36.04
N ARG A 218 15.35 25.01 35.47
CA ARG A 218 13.90 24.91 35.39
C ARG A 218 13.51 23.74 34.48
N THR A 219 12.35 23.15 34.75
CA THR A 219 11.75 22.07 33.95
C THR A 219 11.36 22.48 32.54
N ILE A 220 11.20 23.79 32.32
CA ILE A 220 11.04 24.44 31.01
C ILE A 220 12.28 25.28 30.69
N PRO A 221 12.75 25.31 29.43
CA PRO A 221 12.32 24.46 28.31
C PRO A 221 12.86 23.02 28.42
N GLY A 222 12.39 22.12 27.56
CA GLY A 222 13.02 20.81 27.34
C GLY A 222 14.43 20.95 26.75
N ARG A 223 15.30 19.96 26.99
CA ARG A 223 16.72 20.02 26.58
C ARG A 223 17.13 18.74 25.84
N PRO A 224 17.92 18.86 24.77
CA PRO A 224 18.14 17.74 23.86
C PRO A 224 18.92 16.59 24.50
N GLU A 225 19.60 16.78 25.63
CA GLU A 225 20.46 15.74 26.22
C GLU A 225 19.73 14.75 27.13
N HIS A 226 18.56 15.06 27.70
CA HIS A 226 18.03 14.28 28.85
C HIS A 226 16.55 13.89 28.80
N GLY A 227 15.78 14.43 27.85
CA GLY A 227 14.32 14.40 27.90
C GLY A 227 13.78 15.70 28.51
N GLY A 228 12.91 15.58 29.49
CA GLY A 228 12.26 16.73 30.13
C GLY A 228 10.93 17.07 29.46
N ASN A 229 10.64 18.36 29.28
CA ASN A 229 9.46 18.86 28.54
C ASN A 229 9.56 18.42 27.07
N VAL A 230 8.93 17.31 26.74
CA VAL A 230 8.93 16.75 25.39
C VAL A 230 7.63 17.08 24.67
N ASP A 231 6.49 17.01 25.36
CA ASP A 231 5.17 17.43 24.87
C ASP A 231 4.82 16.82 23.50
N ILE A 232 5.04 15.50 23.39
CA ILE A 232 4.78 14.72 22.17
C ILE A 232 3.63 13.74 22.44
N ASN A 233 2.49 14.00 21.82
CA ASN A 233 1.27 13.20 21.96
C ASN A 233 1.43 11.71 21.61
N ASN A 234 2.36 11.37 20.72
CA ASN A 234 2.65 9.99 20.34
C ASN A 234 3.41 9.19 21.42
N ILE A 235 3.90 9.83 22.50
CA ILE A 235 4.50 9.14 23.64
C ILE A 235 3.39 8.63 24.58
N SER A 236 2.46 7.84 24.05
CA SER A 236 1.29 7.34 24.77
C SER A 236 1.45 5.87 25.21
N ARG A 237 0.35 5.22 25.55
CA ARG A 237 0.26 3.81 25.90
C ARG A 237 0.88 2.92 24.81
N GLY A 238 1.79 2.05 25.22
CA GLY A 238 2.55 1.16 24.35
C GLY A 238 3.85 1.77 23.83
N SER A 239 4.11 3.07 24.05
CA SER A 239 5.31 3.74 23.56
C SER A 239 6.56 3.32 24.33
N THR A 240 7.69 3.36 23.64
CA THR A 240 9.01 3.12 24.23
C THR A 240 9.89 4.36 24.03
N THR A 241 10.42 4.94 25.11
CA THR A 241 11.36 6.06 25.06
C THR A 241 12.76 5.64 25.48
N TYR A 242 13.77 6.12 24.79
CA TYR A 242 15.18 5.86 25.04
C TYR A 242 15.83 7.15 25.53
N LEU A 243 16.22 7.21 26.80
CA LEU A 243 16.76 8.40 27.46
C LEU A 243 18.26 8.23 27.77
N PRO A 244 19.13 9.17 27.38
CA PRO A 244 20.53 9.18 27.82
C PRO A 244 20.66 9.28 29.34
N VAL A 245 21.51 8.44 29.92
CA VAL A 245 21.83 8.45 31.36
C VAL A 245 23.09 9.28 31.60
N HIS A 246 23.01 10.27 32.50
CA HIS A 246 24.13 11.18 32.82
C HIS A 246 24.65 11.05 34.26
N VAL A 247 23.89 10.39 35.13
CA VAL A 247 24.26 10.14 36.53
C VAL A 247 23.97 8.69 36.90
N ALA A 248 24.69 8.17 37.89
CA ALA A 248 24.41 6.84 38.43
C ALA A 248 22.94 6.72 38.87
N GLY A 249 22.32 5.60 38.53
CA GLY A 249 20.91 5.34 38.79
C GLY A 249 19.93 6.07 37.87
N ALA A 250 20.39 6.82 36.87
CA ALA A 250 19.58 7.66 35.95
C ALA A 250 18.77 8.80 36.58
N LYS A 251 18.24 8.60 37.80
CA LYS A 251 17.38 9.55 38.52
C LYS A 251 16.22 10.01 37.64
N PHE A 252 15.38 9.05 37.24
CA PHE A 252 14.27 9.27 36.32
C PHE A 252 13.10 9.98 37.01
N SER A 253 12.54 10.99 36.35
CA SER A 253 11.34 11.69 36.81
C SER A 253 10.31 11.83 35.70
N VAL A 254 9.03 11.87 36.07
CA VAL A 254 7.89 11.98 35.16
C VAL A 254 6.80 12.85 35.77
N GLY A 255 6.06 13.57 34.95
CA GLY A 255 4.98 14.44 35.40
C GLY A 255 4.27 15.07 34.21
N ASP A 256 3.42 16.07 34.50
CA ASP A 256 2.73 16.85 33.48
C ASP A 256 1.96 15.94 32.51
N LEU A 257 1.01 15.18 33.06
CA LEU A 257 0.23 14.25 32.25
C LEU A 257 -0.83 15.02 31.46
N HIS A 258 -1.02 14.62 30.20
CA HIS A 258 -1.94 15.23 29.26
C HIS A 258 -3.00 14.21 28.85
N PHE A 259 -4.27 14.60 28.83
CA PHE A 259 -5.33 13.80 28.23
C PHE A 259 -5.25 13.79 26.70
N SER A 260 -4.89 14.94 26.11
CA SER A 260 -4.64 15.11 24.68
C SER A 260 -3.96 16.44 24.43
N GLN A 261 -3.16 16.54 23.36
CA GLN A 261 -2.48 17.77 22.96
C GLN A 261 -2.38 17.83 21.42
N GLY A 262 -2.47 19.03 20.85
CA GLY A 262 -2.10 19.30 19.45
C GLY A 262 -0.61 19.63 19.30
N ASP A 263 0.00 19.27 18.17
CA ASP A 263 1.44 19.42 17.97
C ASP A 263 1.93 20.85 18.21
N GLY A 264 2.98 21.01 19.03
CA GLY A 264 3.66 22.29 19.29
C GLY A 264 3.09 23.15 20.42
N GLU A 265 2.04 22.70 21.10
CA GLU A 265 1.49 23.34 22.32
C GLU A 265 1.34 24.87 22.23
N ILE A 266 0.70 25.34 21.17
CA ILE A 266 0.76 26.74 20.73
C ILE A 266 0.26 27.79 21.75
N SER A 267 -0.57 27.40 22.71
CA SER A 267 -1.11 28.31 23.74
C SER A 267 -0.32 28.30 25.05
N PHE A 268 0.90 27.73 25.05
CA PHE A 268 1.73 27.44 26.23
C PHE A 268 1.16 26.36 27.15
N CYS A 269 -0.15 26.36 27.41
CA CYS A 269 -0.90 25.26 28.01
C CYS A 269 -1.92 24.76 26.97
N GLY A 270 -1.38 24.21 25.89
CA GLY A 270 -2.14 23.74 24.73
C GLY A 270 -2.59 22.29 24.85
N ALA A 271 -2.09 21.58 25.86
CA ALA A 271 -2.60 20.31 26.29
C ALA A 271 -3.91 20.43 27.07
N ILE A 272 -4.58 19.29 27.24
CA ILE A 272 -5.56 19.08 28.30
C ILE A 272 -4.82 18.48 29.49
N GLU A 273 -4.49 19.33 30.45
CA GLU A 273 -3.69 19.02 31.63
C GLU A 273 -4.45 18.18 32.64
N ILE A 274 -3.82 17.15 33.18
CA ILE A 274 -4.46 16.23 34.12
C ILE A 274 -3.55 15.85 35.29
N ALA A 275 -4.20 15.56 36.42
CA ALA A 275 -3.62 14.72 37.46
C ALA A 275 -3.96 13.25 37.16
N GLY A 276 -3.03 12.33 37.38
CA GLY A 276 -3.24 10.94 36.98
C GLY A 276 -2.15 9.97 37.35
N THR A 277 -2.20 8.79 36.74
CA THR A 277 -1.27 7.69 36.95
C THR A 277 -0.65 7.25 35.64
N ILE A 278 0.67 7.12 35.62
CA ILE A 278 1.43 6.48 34.55
C ILE A 278 1.98 5.13 35.02
N THR A 279 1.79 4.09 34.21
CA THR A 279 2.34 2.75 34.46
C THR A 279 3.48 2.50 33.50
N ILE A 280 4.68 2.27 34.03
CA ILE A 280 5.91 2.15 33.24
C ILE A 280 6.76 0.95 33.68
N LYS A 281 7.58 0.49 32.73
CA LYS A 281 8.60 -0.54 32.94
C LYS A 281 9.93 -0.06 32.35
N PHE A 282 11.02 -0.27 33.08
CA PHE A 282 12.35 0.13 32.63
C PHE A 282 13.19 -1.05 32.15
N ASP A 283 14.00 -0.82 31.12
CA ASP A 283 15.15 -1.66 30.75
C ASP A 283 16.40 -0.79 30.56
N LEU A 284 17.58 -1.41 30.45
CA LEU A 284 18.85 -0.69 30.28
C LEU A 284 19.62 -1.22 29.07
N ILE A 285 20.11 -0.31 28.23
CA ILE A 285 21.09 -0.62 27.20
C ILE A 285 22.44 -0.09 27.67
N LYS A 286 23.30 -1.03 28.06
CA LYS A 286 24.65 -0.71 28.54
C LYS A 286 25.49 -0.02 27.49
N ASN A 287 26.15 1.08 27.88
CA ASN A 287 26.92 1.93 26.97
C ASN A 287 26.09 2.34 25.72
N GLY A 288 24.78 2.50 25.89
CA GLY A 288 23.81 2.71 24.82
C GLY A 288 24.04 4.02 24.07
N VAL A 289 24.41 5.10 24.77
CA VAL A 289 24.60 6.42 24.16
C VAL A 289 25.66 6.36 23.07
N LYS A 290 26.79 5.70 23.37
CA LYS A 290 27.89 5.51 22.41
C LYS A 290 27.56 4.44 21.38
N SER A 291 27.10 3.26 21.81
CA SER A 291 26.91 2.11 20.92
C SER A 291 25.76 2.27 19.92
N LYS A 292 24.75 3.10 20.24
CA LYS A 292 23.61 3.41 19.36
C LYS A 292 23.68 4.80 18.75
N ALA A 293 24.70 5.60 19.08
CA ALA A 293 24.83 7.01 18.68
C ALA A 293 23.61 7.88 19.07
N ILE A 294 22.96 7.55 20.20
CA ILE A 294 21.78 8.25 20.71
C ILE A 294 22.23 9.23 21.80
N ARG A 295 22.49 10.49 21.41
CA ARG A 295 22.86 11.59 22.32
C ARG A 295 21.67 12.40 22.82
N SER A 296 20.49 12.15 22.24
CA SER A 296 19.24 12.80 22.55
C SER A 296 18.12 11.79 22.68
N PRO A 297 17.03 12.08 23.41
CA PRO A 297 15.89 11.19 23.51
C PRO A 297 15.39 10.73 22.15
N VAL A 298 15.11 9.43 22.04
CA VAL A 298 14.44 8.82 20.88
C VAL A 298 13.21 8.13 21.40
N PHE A 299 12.10 8.20 20.68
CA PHE A 299 10.85 7.54 21.06
C PHE A 299 10.33 6.70 19.90
N ARG A 300 9.78 5.54 20.25
CA ARG A 300 8.99 4.69 19.36
C ARG A 300 7.53 4.84 19.78
N PRO A 301 6.64 5.32 18.89
CA PRO A 301 5.21 5.38 19.17
C PRO A 301 4.65 4.01 19.54
N GLY A 302 3.66 4.00 20.43
CA GLY A 302 2.95 2.80 20.86
C GLY A 302 1.95 2.30 19.83
N ASP A 303 1.38 1.12 20.10
CA ASP A 303 0.40 0.47 19.24
C ASP A 303 -0.95 1.22 19.20
N VAL A 304 -1.16 2.19 20.09
CA VAL A 304 -2.37 3.04 20.14
C VAL A 304 -2.11 4.35 19.38
N ALA A 305 -2.61 4.44 18.15
CA ALA A 305 -2.51 5.64 17.33
C ALA A 305 -3.83 6.45 17.31
N PRO A 306 -3.78 7.80 17.25
CA PRO A 306 -4.95 8.62 16.99
C PRO A 306 -5.36 8.48 15.52
N ASN A 307 -6.26 7.53 15.22
CA ASN A 307 -6.70 7.27 13.85
C ASN A 307 -7.91 8.14 13.46
N PHE A 308 -7.64 9.37 13.02
CA PHE A 308 -8.64 10.19 12.34
C PHE A 308 -8.51 9.96 10.83
N GLY A 309 -9.41 9.14 10.25
CA GLY A 309 -9.39 8.85 8.81
C GLY A 309 -9.52 10.12 7.93
N PRO A 310 -9.15 10.07 6.64
CA PRO A 310 -8.99 11.24 5.76
C PRO A 310 -10.23 12.12 5.56
N GLY A 311 -11.41 11.71 6.01
CA GLY A 311 -12.63 12.54 6.03
C GLY A 311 -12.92 13.23 7.37
N ARG A 312 -12.01 13.15 8.36
CA ARG A 312 -12.22 13.66 9.74
C ARG A 312 -11.26 14.76 10.16
N TYR A 313 -10.40 15.24 9.27
CA TYR A 313 -9.53 16.39 9.52
C TYR A 313 -9.48 17.33 8.31
N LEU A 314 -9.17 18.59 8.59
CA LEU A 314 -8.89 19.66 7.63
C LEU A 314 -7.47 20.12 7.90
N THR A 315 -6.72 20.33 6.82
CA THR A 315 -5.33 20.78 6.91
C THR A 315 -5.25 22.24 6.49
N PHE A 316 -4.58 23.04 7.30
CA PHE A 316 -4.33 24.46 7.01
C PHE A 316 -2.85 24.65 6.72
N GLU A 317 -2.56 25.14 5.53
CA GLU A 317 -1.19 25.44 5.13
C GLU A 317 -0.77 26.81 5.66
N GLY A 318 0.51 26.93 6.00
CA GLY A 318 1.13 28.18 6.38
C GLY A 318 2.36 28.42 5.53
N PHE A 319 2.52 29.65 5.08
CA PHE A 319 3.66 30.09 4.28
C PHE A 319 4.46 31.08 5.10
N SER A 320 5.76 31.20 4.83
CA SER A 320 6.63 32.22 5.43
C SER A 320 6.30 33.63 4.92
N VAL A 321 5.01 34.01 4.93
CA VAL A 321 4.48 35.33 4.60
C VAL A 321 3.72 35.80 5.83
N ASP A 322 4.17 36.89 6.46
CA ASP A 322 3.50 37.38 7.67
C ASP A 322 2.16 38.06 7.38
N GLU A 323 1.48 38.47 8.44
CA GLU A 323 0.14 39.06 8.43
C GLU A 323 0.08 40.40 7.67
N ASN A 324 1.23 41.03 7.44
CA ASN A 324 1.35 42.27 6.67
C ASN A 324 1.70 42.00 5.19
N GLY A 325 1.79 40.73 4.79
CA GLY A 325 2.15 40.31 3.43
C GLY A 325 3.65 40.29 3.16
N LYS A 326 4.51 40.46 4.17
CA LYS A 326 5.97 40.40 3.98
C LYS A 326 6.42 38.94 3.88
N GLN A 327 7.10 38.63 2.78
CA GLN A 327 7.77 37.35 2.57
C GLN A 327 9.05 37.26 3.42
N HIS A 328 9.18 36.18 4.18
CA HIS A 328 10.35 35.77 4.94
C HIS A 328 11.02 34.57 4.25
N PHE A 329 12.34 34.53 4.31
CA PHE A 329 13.13 33.45 3.74
C PHE A 329 13.13 32.27 4.70
N LEU A 330 12.40 31.21 4.34
CA LEU A 330 12.45 29.93 5.04
C LEU A 330 12.10 29.97 6.53
N ASP A 331 11.26 30.93 6.90
CA ASP A 331 10.89 31.11 8.28
C ASP A 331 9.77 30.12 8.64
N ALA A 332 10.16 28.98 9.21
CA ALA A 332 9.25 27.94 9.68
C ALA A 332 8.36 28.44 10.83
N THR A 333 8.81 29.42 11.60
CA THR A 333 8.03 30.03 12.69
C THR A 333 6.89 30.87 12.12
N VAL A 334 7.16 31.73 11.15
CA VAL A 334 6.12 32.50 10.45
C VAL A 334 5.16 31.56 9.73
N ALA A 335 5.67 30.55 9.02
CA ALA A 335 4.82 29.58 8.33
C ALA A 335 3.90 28.85 9.32
N TYR A 336 4.41 28.36 10.44
CA TYR A 336 3.60 27.68 11.44
C TYR A 336 2.57 28.62 12.08
N ARG A 337 2.95 29.85 12.42
CA ARG A 337 2.02 30.88 12.92
C ARG A 337 0.86 31.11 11.96
N GLN A 338 1.14 31.25 10.67
CA GLN A 338 0.12 31.44 9.64
C GLN A 338 -0.83 30.25 9.51
N ALA A 339 -0.32 29.02 9.60
CA ALA A 339 -1.16 27.83 9.58
C ALA A 339 -2.14 27.84 10.77
N CYS A 340 -1.65 28.13 11.98
CA CYS A 340 -2.49 28.24 13.18
C CYS A 340 -3.54 29.33 13.03
N LEU A 341 -3.16 30.53 12.59
CA LEU A 341 -4.09 31.66 12.44
C LEU A 341 -5.21 31.35 11.43
N ARG A 342 -4.87 30.80 10.26
CA ARG A 342 -5.88 30.43 9.23
C ARG A 342 -6.88 29.43 9.74
N ALA A 343 -6.42 28.46 10.51
CA ALA A 343 -7.29 27.47 11.07
C ALA A 343 -8.19 28.02 12.18
N ILE A 344 -7.65 28.89 13.04
CA ILE A 344 -8.47 29.59 14.04
C ILE A 344 -9.52 30.48 13.35
N GLU A 345 -9.15 31.21 12.30
CA GLU A 345 -10.10 32.02 11.51
C GLU A 345 -11.19 31.18 10.85
N TYR A 346 -10.84 30.00 10.33
CA TYR A 346 -11.83 29.06 9.81
C TYR A 346 -12.77 28.58 10.93
N LEU A 347 -12.23 28.13 12.06
CA LEU A 347 -13.01 27.61 13.18
C LEU A 347 -13.97 28.65 13.77
N LYS A 348 -13.59 29.92 13.82
CA LYS A 348 -14.47 31.03 14.24
C LYS A 348 -15.79 31.08 13.46
N GLN A 349 -15.84 30.58 12.22
CA GLN A 349 -17.07 30.53 11.42
C GLN A 349 -18.09 29.51 11.96
N PHE A 350 -17.62 28.45 12.64
CA PHE A 350 -18.44 27.33 13.11
C PHE A 350 -18.80 27.44 14.59
N VAL A 351 -18.27 28.42 15.32
CA VAL A 351 -18.67 28.65 16.72
C VAL A 351 -20.09 29.27 16.81
N ALA A 352 -20.70 29.64 15.67
CA ALA A 352 -22.15 29.85 15.54
C ALA A 352 -22.95 28.56 15.22
N ALA A 353 -22.29 27.45 14.87
CA ALA A 353 -22.91 26.17 14.52
C ALA A 353 -21.91 24.97 14.59
N SER A 354 -21.65 24.48 15.81
CA SER A 354 -21.32 23.09 16.19
C SER A 354 -20.36 22.18 15.33
N ILE A 355 -19.05 22.15 15.71
CA ILE A 355 -18.03 21.04 15.91
C ILE A 355 -17.56 20.15 14.73
N GLY A 356 -16.28 19.78 14.56
CA GLY A 356 -15.03 19.99 15.34
C GLY A 356 -13.78 19.39 14.63
N LEU A 357 -12.57 19.84 15.00
CA LEU A 357 -11.29 19.50 14.33
C LEU A 357 -10.09 19.41 15.30
N VAL A 358 -9.20 18.45 15.06
CA VAL A 358 -7.91 18.22 15.75
C VAL A 358 -6.77 18.67 14.82
N PHE A 359 -5.80 19.41 15.35
CA PHE A 359 -4.60 19.85 14.63
C PHE A 359 -3.52 18.76 14.60
N HIS A 360 -3.01 18.45 13.41
CA HIS A 360 -1.80 17.64 13.19
C HIS A 360 -0.88 18.38 12.21
N ARG A 361 0.41 18.51 12.56
CA ARG A 361 1.48 19.11 11.77
C ARG A 361 2.19 18.02 10.96
N ARG A 362 2.48 18.31 9.69
CA ARG A 362 3.61 17.73 8.96
C ARG A 362 4.72 18.77 8.90
N GLU A 363 5.96 18.32 9.12
CA GLU A 363 7.17 19.14 9.17
C GLU A 363 7.33 20.05 7.94
N ALA A 364 7.77 21.29 8.19
CA ALA A 364 8.08 22.26 7.15
C ALA A 364 9.44 21.93 6.51
N SER A 365 9.44 21.46 5.27
CA SER A 365 10.64 21.46 4.42
C SER A 365 10.90 22.88 3.94
N VAL A 366 12.06 23.39 4.33
CA VAL A 366 12.54 24.72 4.04
C VAL A 366 13.49 24.64 2.82
N THR A 367 13.05 25.06 1.64
CA THR A 367 13.84 25.15 0.38
C THR A 367 14.09 26.60 -0.06
N PRO A 368 15.35 27.06 -0.22
CA PRO A 368 15.62 28.42 -0.68
C PRO A 368 16.08 28.53 -2.13
N SER A 369 15.60 29.57 -2.81
CA SER A 369 16.16 30.18 -4.03
C SER A 369 15.60 31.63 -4.11
N PHE A 370 16.22 32.73 -4.57
CA PHE A 370 17.52 33.15 -5.13
C PHE A 370 17.66 34.68 -4.88
N LEU A 371 18.88 35.25 -4.84
CA LEU A 371 19.33 36.40 -5.69
C LEU A 371 20.78 36.89 -5.38
N LYS A 372 21.61 36.79 -6.43
CA LYS A 372 22.79 37.58 -6.88
C LYS A 372 23.70 38.37 -5.90
N GLY A 373 25.00 38.05 -5.98
CA GLY A 373 26.04 39.02 -6.36
C GLY A 373 27.12 39.36 -5.33
N GLY A 374 28.39 39.04 -5.64
CA GLY A 374 29.58 39.74 -5.11
C GLY A 374 30.52 38.92 -4.22
N THR A 375 31.61 38.41 -4.80
CA THR A 375 32.89 38.04 -4.14
C THR A 375 33.57 39.30 -3.53
N PRO A 376 34.48 39.21 -2.51
CA PRO A 376 35.72 38.41 -2.63
C PRO A 376 36.38 37.82 -1.34
N THR A 377 37.18 36.75 -1.59
CA THR A 377 38.56 36.40 -1.14
C THR A 377 39.01 36.09 0.32
N ILE A 378 39.61 34.88 0.46
CA ILE A 378 40.93 34.50 1.08
C ILE A 378 40.98 34.41 2.64
N ASP A 379 41.61 33.48 3.37
CA ASP A 379 42.71 32.50 3.16
C ASP A 379 42.60 31.26 4.09
N LEU A 380 43.37 30.23 3.74
CA LEU A 380 43.57 28.89 4.31
C LEU A 380 44.41 28.81 5.60
N GLY A 381 44.22 27.72 6.36
CA GLY A 381 45.18 27.30 7.40
C GLY A 381 44.95 25.90 8.00
N SER A 382 45.58 24.87 7.39
CA SER A 382 45.99 23.55 7.93
C SER A 382 44.93 22.57 8.50
N MET A 383 44.57 21.45 7.84
CA MET A 383 45.26 20.14 7.67
C MET A 383 45.19 19.13 8.85
N LYS A 384 44.53 17.98 8.54
CA LYS A 384 44.79 16.55 8.93
C LYS A 384 44.37 16.08 10.35
N LEU A 385 43.78 14.90 10.60
CA LEU A 385 43.29 13.76 9.78
C LEU A 385 42.38 12.82 10.64
N ASN A 386 41.22 12.44 10.09
CA ASN A 386 40.44 11.17 10.13
C ASN A 386 40.29 10.26 11.39
N SER A 387 39.05 9.86 11.70
CA SER A 387 38.43 8.63 11.13
C SER A 387 36.94 8.37 11.52
N LEU A 388 36.12 8.19 10.47
CA LEU A 388 35.00 7.23 10.30
C LEU A 388 33.73 7.32 11.19
N VAL A 389 32.75 8.15 10.77
CA VAL A 389 31.29 7.85 10.72
C VAL A 389 30.65 8.67 9.59
N SER A 390 30.46 8.08 8.40
CA SER A 390 29.70 8.69 7.30
C SER A 390 29.05 7.59 6.44
N LEU A 391 27.73 7.37 6.54
CA LEU A 391 26.93 6.88 5.40
C LEU A 391 25.40 6.98 5.53
N VAL A 392 24.80 8.04 6.09
CA VAL A 392 23.36 8.37 5.82
C VAL A 392 23.09 9.88 5.67
N ALA A 393 24.05 10.76 5.94
CA ALA A 393 23.88 12.21 5.73
C ALA A 393 24.60 12.68 4.46
N ALA A 394 23.99 12.44 3.29
CA ALA A 394 24.29 13.16 2.05
C ALA A 394 23.22 12.91 0.99
N THR A 395 22.06 13.56 1.08
CA THR A 395 21.22 13.99 -0.07
C THR A 395 20.05 14.86 0.42
N ALA A 396 20.30 16.13 0.74
CA ALA A 396 19.29 17.19 0.73
C ALA A 396 20.00 18.55 0.80
N GLY A 397 20.59 18.96 -0.31
CA GLY A 397 21.36 20.20 -0.42
C GLY A 397 22.03 20.33 -1.79
N VAL A 398 21.28 20.11 -2.86
CA VAL A 398 21.70 20.47 -4.22
C VAL A 398 20.56 21.28 -4.81
N ALA A 399 20.66 22.61 -4.71
CA ALA A 399 20.07 23.47 -5.71
C ALA A 399 20.61 23.00 -7.08
N GLN A 400 19.74 22.89 -8.09
CA GLN A 400 20.08 22.50 -9.46
C GLN A 400 21.24 23.36 -10.02
N GLY A 401 22.48 22.97 -9.72
CA GLY A 401 23.52 22.90 -10.72
C GLY A 401 23.36 21.53 -11.38
N ALA A 402 23.33 21.47 -12.71
CA ALA A 402 23.43 20.20 -13.41
C ALA A 402 24.65 19.46 -12.85
N ALA A 403 24.41 18.33 -12.16
CA ALA A 403 25.49 17.45 -11.75
C ALA A 403 26.30 17.12 -12.99
N SER A 404 27.63 17.10 -12.87
CA SER A 404 28.43 16.56 -13.97
C SER A 404 27.93 15.12 -14.23
N PRO A 405 27.93 14.66 -15.50
CA PRO A 405 27.57 13.27 -15.82
C PRO A 405 28.33 12.23 -14.96
N ASP A 406 29.55 12.57 -14.53
CA ASP A 406 30.45 11.71 -13.76
C ASP A 406 29.99 11.51 -12.30
N ASP A 407 29.44 12.54 -11.64
CA ASP A 407 28.95 12.41 -10.25
C ASP A 407 27.66 11.60 -10.16
N SER A 408 26.81 11.67 -11.19
CA SER A 408 25.57 10.88 -11.27
C SER A 408 25.87 9.39 -11.52
N LEU A 409 26.86 9.09 -12.37
CA LEU A 409 27.29 7.72 -12.64
C LEU A 409 27.82 7.02 -11.38
N ALA A 410 28.67 7.69 -10.61
CA ALA A 410 29.24 7.12 -9.38
C ALA A 410 28.18 6.87 -8.29
N LEU A 411 27.25 7.81 -8.10
CA LEU A 411 26.14 7.64 -7.15
C LEU A 411 25.23 6.47 -7.55
N PHE A 412 24.88 6.40 -8.84
CA PHE A 412 24.05 5.33 -9.39
C PHE A 412 24.75 3.97 -9.27
N ALA A 413 26.04 3.88 -9.62
CA ALA A 413 26.86 2.67 -9.49
C ALA A 413 26.89 2.12 -8.05
N LYS A 414 27.05 3.03 -7.07
CA LYS A 414 27.06 2.66 -5.65
C LYS A 414 25.71 2.07 -5.23
N ARG A 415 24.59 2.69 -5.63
CA ARG A 415 23.24 2.22 -5.29
C ARG A 415 22.93 0.89 -5.97
N ARG A 416 23.25 0.77 -7.26
CA ARG A 416 23.12 -0.48 -8.04
C ARG A 416 23.84 -1.64 -7.38
N THR A 417 25.10 -1.43 -7.01
CA THR A 417 25.92 -2.47 -6.38
C THR A 417 25.31 -2.91 -5.04
N ALA A 418 24.81 -1.97 -4.23
CA ALA A 418 24.16 -2.26 -2.97
C ALA A 418 22.81 -2.99 -3.12
N ASP A 419 22.03 -2.68 -4.16
CA ASP A 419 20.77 -3.37 -4.44
C ASP A 419 21.00 -4.78 -4.97
N LEU A 420 21.88 -4.94 -5.97
CA LEU A 420 22.23 -6.24 -6.56
C LEU A 420 22.91 -7.18 -5.55
N ALA A 421 23.64 -6.63 -4.58
CA ALA A 421 24.20 -7.45 -3.51
C ALA A 421 23.12 -8.14 -2.67
N GLN A 422 21.89 -7.61 -2.64
CA GLN A 422 20.74 -8.20 -1.96
C GLN A 422 19.91 -9.14 -2.85
N PHE A 423 20.33 -9.39 -4.11
CA PHE A 423 19.67 -10.33 -5.01
C PHE A 423 19.62 -11.78 -4.48
N PRO A 424 20.71 -12.35 -3.91
CA PRO A 424 20.68 -13.71 -3.39
C PRO A 424 19.64 -13.87 -2.28
N ASP A 425 18.91 -15.00 -2.31
CA ASP A 425 18.09 -15.41 -1.18
C ASP A 425 18.96 -15.47 0.09
N PRO A 426 18.57 -14.82 1.20
CA PRO A 426 19.37 -14.80 2.43
C PRO A 426 19.76 -16.20 2.94
N THR A 427 18.95 -17.22 2.69
CA THR A 427 19.23 -18.61 3.09
C THR A 427 20.40 -19.23 2.32
N TRP A 428 20.75 -18.69 1.15
CA TRP A 428 21.85 -19.20 0.33
C TRP A 428 23.23 -18.88 0.92
N PHE A 429 23.36 -17.81 1.71
CA PHE A 429 24.63 -17.48 2.37
C PHE A 429 25.08 -18.58 3.35
N GLY A 430 24.14 -19.33 3.94
CA GLY A 430 24.44 -20.51 4.76
C GLY A 430 25.02 -21.69 3.98
N LYS A 431 24.98 -21.66 2.64
CA LYS A 431 25.51 -22.72 1.76
C LYS A 431 26.90 -22.42 1.22
N ILE A 432 27.49 -21.27 1.53
CA ILE A 432 28.77 -20.82 0.96
C ILE A 432 29.86 -21.89 1.13
N ASP A 433 30.07 -22.43 2.34
CA ASP A 433 31.12 -23.42 2.59
C ASP A 433 30.89 -24.73 1.81
N THR A 434 29.63 -25.17 1.73
CA THR A 434 29.23 -26.36 0.95
C THR A 434 29.49 -26.16 -0.54
N TRP A 435 29.16 -24.99 -1.08
CA TRP A 435 29.39 -24.69 -2.49
C TRP A 435 30.86 -24.48 -2.81
N LEU A 436 31.64 -23.86 -1.93
CA LEU A 436 33.10 -23.74 -2.10
C LEU A 436 33.78 -25.10 -2.12
N SER A 437 33.42 -25.99 -1.19
CA SER A 437 34.02 -27.32 -1.08
C SER A 437 33.61 -28.28 -2.20
N SER A 438 32.43 -28.09 -2.79
CA SER A 438 31.92 -28.94 -3.89
C SER A 438 32.19 -28.38 -5.30
N GLN A 439 32.74 -27.17 -5.42
CA GLN A 439 33.09 -26.62 -6.73
C GLN A 439 34.27 -27.41 -7.33
N LYS A 440 34.07 -27.93 -8.54
CA LYS A 440 35.10 -28.66 -9.28
C LYS A 440 36.23 -27.73 -9.73
N ALA A 441 37.34 -28.33 -10.16
CA ALA A 441 38.50 -27.61 -10.68
C ALA A 441 38.16 -26.77 -11.93
N ASP A 442 37.20 -27.23 -12.74
CA ASP A 442 36.73 -26.54 -13.94
C ASP A 442 35.72 -25.41 -13.63
N GLY A 443 35.37 -25.15 -12.36
CA GLY A 443 34.42 -24.12 -11.97
C GLY A 443 32.95 -24.56 -11.89
N THR A 444 32.63 -25.81 -12.22
CA THR A 444 31.27 -26.35 -12.20
C THR A 444 30.89 -27.02 -10.87
N TRP A 445 29.61 -27.34 -10.73
CA TRP A 445 29.08 -28.16 -9.63
C TRP A 445 28.34 -29.39 -10.15
N SER A 446 28.47 -30.53 -9.48
CA SER A 446 27.83 -31.78 -9.94
C SER A 446 26.30 -31.78 -9.79
N ASP A 447 25.76 -30.96 -8.90
CA ASP A 447 24.33 -30.86 -8.63
C ASP A 447 23.61 -29.81 -9.50
N VAL A 448 24.34 -29.08 -10.34
CA VAL A 448 23.77 -28.16 -11.32
C VAL A 448 23.59 -28.88 -12.66
N ASN A 449 22.39 -28.76 -13.25
CA ASN A 449 22.12 -29.33 -14.56
C ASN A 449 22.59 -28.37 -15.68
N TYR A 450 23.72 -28.73 -16.30
CA TYR A 450 24.36 -27.98 -17.39
C TYR A 450 23.87 -28.37 -18.80
N LEU A 451 22.72 -29.05 -18.93
CA LEU A 451 22.16 -29.32 -20.26
C LEU A 451 21.91 -28.01 -21.02
N SER A 452 22.46 -27.96 -22.23
CA SER A 452 22.46 -26.81 -23.15
C SER A 452 21.95 -27.25 -24.53
N GLY A 453 21.61 -26.29 -25.37
CA GLY A 453 21.11 -26.48 -26.73
C GLY A 453 19.68 -27.01 -26.77
N CYS A 454 19.36 -27.80 -27.79
CA CYS A 454 18.02 -28.40 -27.93
C CYS A 454 17.61 -29.34 -26.78
N PRO A 455 18.52 -30.07 -26.11
CA PRO A 455 18.18 -30.84 -24.91
C PRO A 455 17.87 -29.98 -23.66
N ALA A 456 18.20 -28.69 -23.67
CA ALA A 456 17.97 -27.82 -22.52
C ALA A 456 16.47 -27.59 -22.28
N GLN A 457 16.12 -27.43 -21.00
CA GLN A 457 14.78 -26.98 -20.63
C GLN A 457 14.56 -25.54 -21.12
N ARG A 458 13.52 -25.33 -21.92
CA ARG A 458 13.24 -24.03 -22.58
C ARG A 458 12.91 -22.87 -21.65
N ALA A 459 12.30 -23.15 -20.49
CA ALA A 459 11.94 -22.12 -19.51
C ALA A 459 12.41 -22.59 -18.13
N ASN A 460 12.70 -21.66 -17.22
CA ASN A 460 13.32 -21.97 -15.92
C ASN A 460 14.60 -22.80 -16.09
N TRP A 461 15.49 -22.38 -17.00
CA TRP A 461 16.65 -23.15 -17.42
C TRP A 461 17.56 -23.45 -16.20
N PRO A 462 17.67 -24.71 -15.76
CA PRO A 462 18.31 -25.05 -14.49
C PRO A 462 19.79 -24.62 -14.35
N ILE A 463 20.46 -24.37 -15.47
CA ILE A 463 21.84 -23.89 -15.50
C ILE A 463 22.02 -22.56 -14.75
N GLN A 464 20.96 -21.77 -14.58
CA GLN A 464 20.99 -20.50 -13.84
C GLN A 464 21.52 -20.64 -12.41
N GLU A 465 21.41 -21.84 -11.81
CA GLU A 465 21.94 -22.11 -10.47
C GLU A 465 23.47 -21.94 -10.39
N HIS A 466 24.20 -22.15 -11.50
CA HIS A 466 25.62 -21.80 -11.58
C HIS A 466 25.83 -20.32 -11.26
N TRP A 467 25.05 -19.44 -11.90
CA TRP A 467 25.15 -18.00 -11.71
C TRP A 467 24.63 -17.55 -10.35
N ASN A 468 23.55 -18.14 -9.83
CA ASN A 468 23.07 -17.85 -8.46
C ASN A 468 24.18 -18.02 -7.43
N ARG A 469 25.01 -19.07 -7.56
CA ARG A 469 26.18 -19.29 -6.71
C ARG A 469 27.25 -18.23 -6.91
N LEU A 470 27.57 -17.87 -8.16
CA LEU A 470 28.56 -16.81 -8.44
C LEU A 470 28.10 -15.45 -7.89
N ILE A 471 26.82 -15.10 -8.03
CA ILE A 471 26.25 -13.87 -7.49
C ILE A 471 26.27 -13.92 -5.95
N THR A 472 25.96 -15.06 -5.34
CA THR A 472 26.04 -15.21 -3.88
C THR A 472 27.47 -15.00 -3.36
N PHE A 473 28.46 -15.60 -4.02
CA PHE A 473 29.87 -15.37 -3.68
C PHE A 473 30.30 -13.92 -3.95
N GLY A 474 29.90 -13.33 -5.06
CA GLY A 474 30.19 -11.94 -5.41
C GLY A 474 29.59 -10.96 -4.41
N ALA A 475 28.33 -11.18 -3.99
CA ALA A 475 27.65 -10.38 -2.98
C ALA A 475 28.36 -10.46 -1.64
N ALA A 476 28.74 -11.66 -1.19
CA ALA A 476 29.51 -11.85 0.04
C ALA A 476 30.92 -11.20 -0.05
N TRP A 477 31.61 -11.40 -1.17
CA TRP A 477 32.94 -10.84 -1.42
C TRP A 477 32.93 -9.31 -1.49
N SER A 478 31.89 -8.71 -2.05
CA SER A 478 31.76 -7.26 -2.20
C SER A 478 31.79 -6.52 -0.85
N GLY A 479 31.30 -7.17 0.22
CA GLY A 479 31.18 -6.61 1.56
C GLY A 479 30.03 -5.61 1.72
N VAL A 480 29.16 -5.45 0.70
CA VAL A 480 28.06 -4.46 0.74
C VAL A 480 26.71 -5.05 1.16
N ASN A 481 26.53 -6.37 1.14
CA ASN A 481 25.30 -6.99 1.62
C ASN A 481 25.27 -7.02 3.16
N PRO A 482 24.28 -6.38 3.81
CA PRO A 482 24.20 -6.30 5.27
C PRO A 482 23.85 -7.65 5.96
N ALA A 483 23.34 -8.63 5.24
CA ALA A 483 22.99 -9.95 5.75
C ALA A 483 24.20 -10.91 5.84
N VAL A 484 25.37 -10.51 5.33
CA VAL A 484 26.56 -11.34 5.27
C VAL A 484 27.59 -10.88 6.31
N ALA A 485 28.21 -11.84 7.00
CA ALA A 485 29.29 -11.55 7.94
C ALA A 485 30.45 -10.82 7.24
N SER A 486 30.95 -9.74 7.86
CA SER A 486 32.05 -8.94 7.31
C SER A 486 33.35 -9.72 7.11
N SER A 487 33.47 -10.92 7.70
CA SER A 487 34.58 -11.85 7.48
C SER A 487 34.69 -12.36 6.04
N TRP A 488 33.58 -12.39 5.30
CA TRP A 488 33.58 -12.79 3.89
C TRP A 488 33.98 -11.65 2.94
N ALA A 489 33.99 -10.40 3.42
CA ALA A 489 34.34 -9.25 2.61
C ALA A 489 35.78 -9.39 2.12
N LYS A 490 35.93 -9.33 0.79
CA LYS A 490 37.20 -9.49 0.07
C LYS A 490 37.92 -10.82 0.33
N ASP A 491 37.21 -11.87 0.77
CA ASP A 491 37.80 -13.20 0.98
C ASP A 491 38.35 -13.78 -0.34
N PRO A 492 39.63 -14.20 -0.39
CA PRO A 492 40.26 -14.69 -1.62
C PRO A 492 39.68 -16.01 -2.13
N LYS A 493 39.10 -16.86 -1.27
CA LYS A 493 38.46 -18.12 -1.67
C LYS A 493 37.17 -17.84 -2.45
N LEU A 494 36.38 -16.87 -2.00
CA LEU A 494 35.17 -16.45 -2.71
C LEU A 494 35.52 -15.90 -4.09
N LEU A 495 36.53 -15.02 -4.18
CA LEU A 495 36.96 -14.47 -5.46
C LEU A 495 37.47 -15.56 -6.41
N ALA A 496 38.31 -16.47 -5.92
CA ALA A 496 38.81 -17.58 -6.73
C ALA A 496 37.68 -18.49 -7.23
N ALA A 497 36.63 -18.70 -6.43
CA ALA A 497 35.46 -19.47 -6.84
C ALA A 497 34.64 -18.75 -7.92
N VAL A 498 34.45 -17.43 -7.80
CA VAL A 498 33.82 -16.60 -8.83
C VAL A 498 34.63 -16.67 -10.13
N GLN A 499 35.93 -16.45 -10.07
CA GLN A 499 36.83 -16.47 -11.23
C GLN A 499 36.78 -17.80 -11.99
N LYS A 500 36.87 -18.94 -11.29
CA LYS A 500 36.73 -20.27 -11.93
C LYS A 500 35.38 -20.44 -12.62
N GLY A 501 34.30 -19.97 -12.00
CA GLY A 501 32.97 -20.04 -12.61
C GLY A 501 32.84 -19.18 -13.86
N LEU A 502 33.38 -17.94 -13.83
CA LEU A 502 33.44 -17.06 -14.99
C LEU A 502 34.25 -17.70 -16.13
N ASP A 503 35.42 -18.26 -15.82
CA ASP A 503 36.30 -18.92 -16.80
C ASP A 503 35.59 -20.11 -17.48
N TYR A 504 34.87 -20.93 -16.70
CA TYR A 504 34.04 -22.01 -17.25
C TYR A 504 33.03 -21.49 -18.26
N TRP A 505 32.22 -20.51 -17.85
CA TRP A 505 31.14 -20.02 -18.70
C TRP A 505 31.70 -19.37 -19.97
N PHE A 506 32.68 -18.48 -19.83
CA PHE A 506 33.21 -17.70 -20.94
C PHE A 506 33.97 -18.56 -21.95
N SER A 507 34.59 -19.66 -21.52
CA SER A 507 35.25 -20.63 -22.40
C SER A 507 34.26 -21.53 -23.15
N ASN A 508 33.02 -21.63 -22.66
CA ASN A 508 31.95 -22.44 -23.24
C ASN A 508 30.80 -21.58 -23.81
N ASP A 509 31.00 -20.27 -23.99
CA ASP A 509 30.02 -19.39 -24.63
C ASP A 509 29.84 -19.80 -26.10
N TYR A 510 28.64 -19.59 -26.66
CA TYR A 510 28.36 -19.96 -28.05
C TYR A 510 28.84 -18.87 -29.01
N THR A 511 29.15 -19.26 -30.24
CA THR A 511 29.66 -18.36 -31.28
C THR A 511 28.59 -17.83 -32.23
N PRO A 512 27.63 -18.64 -32.73
CA PRO A 512 26.67 -18.14 -33.73
C PRO A 512 25.71 -17.12 -33.12
N ALA A 513 25.68 -15.91 -33.69
CA ALA A 513 24.77 -14.84 -33.24
C ALA A 513 23.30 -15.27 -33.32
N ASP A 514 22.95 -16.11 -34.29
CA ASP A 514 21.58 -16.59 -34.48
C ASP A 514 21.05 -17.44 -33.30
N CYS A 515 21.94 -18.02 -32.47
CA CYS A 515 21.51 -18.70 -31.24
C CYS A 515 20.84 -17.75 -30.23
N MET A 516 20.98 -16.42 -30.41
CA MET A 516 20.25 -15.41 -29.63
C MET A 516 18.73 -15.45 -29.82
N GLY A 517 18.25 -15.84 -31.01
CA GLY A 517 16.82 -15.74 -31.37
C GLY A 517 16.23 -17.01 -31.99
N ASP A 518 17.06 -17.79 -32.69
CA ASP A 518 16.66 -18.93 -33.52
C ASP A 518 17.41 -20.21 -33.13
N GLY A 519 17.76 -20.35 -31.83
CA GLY A 519 18.42 -21.54 -31.31
C GLY A 519 17.70 -22.84 -31.68
N GLY A 520 18.43 -23.80 -32.25
CA GLY A 520 17.92 -25.08 -32.74
C GLY A 520 17.48 -25.07 -34.21
N ASN A 521 17.50 -23.92 -34.89
CA ASN A 521 17.12 -23.79 -36.29
C ASN A 521 18.35 -23.85 -37.21
N ALA A 522 18.53 -24.99 -37.88
CA ALA A 522 19.64 -25.21 -38.81
C ALA A 522 19.65 -24.24 -40.00
N SER A 523 18.46 -23.81 -40.47
CA SER A 523 18.33 -22.87 -41.59
C SER A 523 18.65 -21.43 -41.21
N LYS A 524 18.80 -21.16 -39.91
CA LYS A 524 19.13 -19.86 -39.33
C LYS A 524 20.44 -19.94 -38.55
N GLY A 525 21.41 -20.78 -38.95
CA GLY A 525 22.78 -20.69 -38.41
C GLY A 525 23.04 -21.22 -36.99
N CYS A 526 22.03 -21.71 -36.25
CA CYS A 526 22.21 -22.35 -34.93
C CYS A 526 21.53 -23.73 -34.84
N PRO A 527 22.02 -24.78 -35.52
CA PRO A 527 21.47 -26.14 -35.42
C PRO A 527 21.64 -26.74 -34.01
N CYS A 528 20.87 -27.78 -33.68
CA CYS A 528 20.89 -28.42 -32.35
C CYS A 528 22.25 -28.96 -31.88
N ASN A 529 23.18 -29.24 -32.79
CA ASN A 529 24.54 -29.70 -32.47
C ASN A 529 25.56 -28.56 -32.32
N THR A 530 25.12 -27.30 -32.33
CA THR A 530 25.99 -26.14 -32.10
C THR A 530 26.65 -26.23 -30.73
N PRO A 531 27.99 -26.18 -30.62
CA PRO A 531 28.67 -26.25 -29.33
C PRO A 531 28.44 -24.96 -28.50
N GLY A 532 28.57 -25.10 -27.19
CA GLY A 532 28.49 -24.00 -26.23
C GLY A 532 27.21 -23.96 -25.39
N LEU A 533 27.11 -22.94 -24.53
CA LEU A 533 26.04 -22.73 -23.56
C LEU A 533 24.96 -21.79 -24.13
N TRP A 534 23.92 -22.37 -24.75
CA TRP A 534 22.79 -21.65 -25.34
C TRP A 534 21.48 -22.42 -25.10
N ASN A 535 20.33 -21.76 -25.27
CA ASN A 535 19.00 -22.38 -25.17
C ASN A 535 18.20 -22.21 -26.48
N THR A 536 17.13 -22.98 -26.69
CA THR A 536 16.22 -22.75 -27.82
C THR A 536 15.19 -21.64 -27.54
N ASN A 537 15.10 -21.15 -26.30
CA ASN A 537 14.32 -19.97 -25.93
C ASN A 537 15.22 -18.73 -25.93
N TRP A 538 14.88 -17.74 -26.77
CA TRP A 538 15.61 -16.48 -26.94
C TRP A 538 15.74 -15.65 -25.64
N TYR A 539 14.78 -15.82 -24.72
CA TYR A 539 14.78 -15.12 -23.43
C TYR A 539 16.04 -15.40 -22.62
N ASP A 540 16.55 -16.64 -22.70
CA ASP A 540 17.69 -17.04 -21.88
C ASP A 540 18.98 -16.31 -22.28
N GLN A 541 19.18 -16.08 -23.57
CA GLN A 541 20.39 -15.45 -24.13
C GLN A 541 20.28 -13.93 -24.13
N ALA A 542 19.07 -13.38 -24.22
CA ALA A 542 18.80 -11.95 -24.29
C ALA A 542 18.59 -11.30 -22.91
N ILE A 543 17.98 -12.03 -21.96
CA ILE A 543 17.56 -11.49 -20.66
C ILE A 543 18.23 -12.25 -19.53
N LEU A 544 17.94 -13.55 -19.35
CA LEU A 544 18.33 -14.31 -18.15
C LEU A 544 19.84 -14.31 -17.93
N ILE A 545 20.61 -14.85 -18.88
CA ILE A 545 22.07 -14.98 -18.75
C ILE A 545 22.75 -13.61 -18.75
N PRO A 546 22.42 -12.64 -19.63
CA PRO A 546 22.93 -11.28 -19.52
C PRO A 546 22.70 -10.61 -18.16
N GLN A 547 21.52 -10.78 -17.56
CA GLN A 547 21.20 -10.21 -16.25
C GLN A 547 22.05 -10.84 -15.15
N LEU A 548 22.12 -12.18 -15.13
CA LEU A 548 22.90 -12.93 -14.15
C LEU A 548 24.42 -12.65 -14.28
N CYS A 549 24.92 -12.62 -15.52
CA CYS A 549 26.33 -12.32 -15.83
C CYS A 549 26.71 -10.90 -15.41
N SER A 550 25.95 -9.89 -15.86
CA SER A 550 26.23 -8.49 -15.51
C SER A 550 26.18 -8.26 -14.00
N THR A 551 25.25 -8.92 -13.30
CA THR A 551 25.15 -8.87 -11.83
C THR A 551 26.39 -9.45 -11.15
N ALA A 552 26.79 -10.67 -11.51
CA ALA A 552 27.97 -11.31 -10.93
C ALA A 552 29.23 -10.47 -11.19
N CYS A 553 29.40 -9.97 -12.41
CA CYS A 553 30.55 -9.17 -12.82
C CYS A 553 30.62 -7.81 -12.11
N LEU A 554 29.49 -7.10 -11.94
CA LEU A 554 29.48 -5.81 -11.26
C LEU A 554 29.86 -5.95 -9.78
N LEU A 555 29.37 -6.99 -9.10
CA LEU A 555 29.68 -7.25 -7.69
C LEU A 555 31.17 -7.48 -7.42
N VAL A 556 31.92 -7.96 -8.43
CA VAL A 556 33.36 -8.17 -8.37
C VAL A 556 34.16 -7.20 -9.25
N LYS A 557 33.57 -6.08 -9.69
CA LYS A 557 34.21 -5.11 -10.59
C LYS A 557 35.58 -4.65 -10.08
N ASP A 558 35.67 -4.37 -8.79
CA ASP A 558 36.90 -3.89 -8.12
C ASP A 558 37.94 -5.00 -7.87
N ALA A 559 37.69 -6.23 -8.32
CA ALA A 559 38.64 -7.33 -8.21
C ALA A 559 39.70 -7.29 -9.32
N ASN A 560 40.78 -8.05 -9.11
CA ASN A 560 41.78 -8.28 -10.15
C ASN A 560 41.32 -9.38 -11.13
N LEU A 561 40.29 -9.06 -11.92
CA LEU A 561 39.83 -9.91 -13.02
C LEU A 561 40.87 -9.94 -14.15
N THR A 562 41.05 -11.11 -14.78
CA THR A 562 41.89 -11.26 -15.97
C THR A 562 41.29 -10.53 -17.17
N GLU A 563 42.08 -10.28 -18.22
CA GLU A 563 41.60 -9.66 -19.45
C GLU A 563 40.47 -10.47 -20.10
N THR A 564 40.60 -11.80 -20.13
CA THR A 564 39.56 -12.70 -20.65
C THR A 564 38.27 -12.65 -19.83
N GLN A 565 38.37 -12.54 -18.50
CA GLN A 565 37.20 -12.39 -17.62
C GLN A 565 36.50 -11.05 -17.85
N ARG A 566 37.24 -9.95 -17.94
CA ARG A 566 36.66 -8.63 -18.25
C ARG A 566 35.98 -8.62 -19.62
N ALA A 567 36.64 -9.19 -20.63
CA ALA A 567 36.07 -9.32 -21.98
C ALA A 567 34.78 -10.16 -22.00
N GLY A 568 34.69 -11.24 -21.21
CA GLY A 568 33.47 -12.03 -21.07
C GLY A 568 32.33 -11.27 -20.35
N CYS A 569 32.67 -10.57 -19.27
CA CYS A 569 31.76 -9.72 -18.51
C CYS A 569 31.16 -8.57 -19.33
N GLU A 570 31.89 -8.08 -20.33
CA GLU A 570 31.38 -7.09 -21.29
C GLU A 570 30.59 -7.74 -22.43
N ARG A 571 31.16 -8.77 -23.07
CA ARG A 571 30.59 -9.40 -24.28
C ARG A 571 29.17 -9.93 -24.09
N ILE A 572 28.92 -10.65 -23.00
CA ILE A 572 27.63 -11.34 -22.79
C ILE A 572 26.48 -10.36 -22.57
N PRO A 573 26.57 -9.34 -21.70
CA PRO A 573 25.53 -8.33 -21.60
C PRO A 573 25.46 -7.43 -22.83
N TYR A 574 26.61 -7.10 -23.45
CA TYR A 574 26.65 -6.20 -24.60
C TYR A 574 25.90 -6.75 -25.81
N ARG A 575 25.87 -8.07 -26.05
CA ARG A 575 25.14 -8.63 -27.19
C ARG A 575 23.63 -8.38 -27.13
N ALA A 576 23.04 -8.30 -25.93
CA ALA A 576 21.63 -7.96 -25.75
C ALA A 576 21.39 -6.47 -26.03
N TYR A 577 22.26 -5.60 -25.50
CA TYR A 577 22.23 -4.16 -25.79
C TYR A 577 22.44 -3.86 -27.29
N ALA A 578 23.36 -4.54 -27.94
CA ALA A 578 23.66 -4.37 -29.36
C ALA A 578 22.44 -4.70 -30.24
N LEU A 579 21.59 -5.64 -29.82
CA LEU A 579 20.38 -6.05 -30.52
C LEU A 579 19.09 -5.36 -30.00
N ARG A 580 19.20 -4.31 -29.16
CA ARG A 580 18.04 -3.63 -28.55
C ARG A 580 17.00 -3.10 -29.54
N ASP A 581 17.42 -2.71 -30.75
CA ASP A 581 16.53 -2.21 -31.81
C ASP A 581 16.16 -3.29 -32.86
N GLY A 582 16.67 -4.51 -32.67
CA GLY A 582 16.50 -5.64 -33.57
C GLY A 582 15.34 -6.57 -33.20
N THR A 583 15.39 -7.78 -33.76
CA THR A 583 14.39 -8.85 -33.58
C THR A 583 15.08 -10.09 -33.06
N TYR A 584 14.50 -10.74 -32.05
CA TYR A 584 15.03 -11.96 -31.43
C TYR A 584 14.38 -13.23 -32.00
N GLY A 585 14.52 -13.44 -33.32
CA GLY A 585 13.92 -14.60 -34.00
C GLY A 585 12.43 -14.73 -33.70
N THR A 586 12.02 -15.88 -33.14
CA THR A 586 10.64 -16.15 -32.69
C THR A 586 10.10 -15.21 -31.61
N GLY A 587 10.98 -14.51 -30.87
CA GLY A 587 10.62 -13.52 -29.86
C GLY A 587 10.18 -12.18 -30.42
N GLY A 588 10.37 -11.92 -31.71
CA GLY A 588 9.95 -10.67 -32.33
C GLY A 588 10.75 -9.45 -31.85
N ARG A 589 10.14 -8.26 -31.99
CA ARG A 589 10.65 -7.02 -31.41
C ARG A 589 10.25 -6.94 -29.94
N MET A 590 11.17 -6.51 -29.09
CA MET A 590 10.91 -6.42 -27.65
C MET A 590 9.97 -5.26 -27.32
N THR A 591 8.98 -5.53 -26.48
CA THR A 591 7.98 -4.59 -25.97
C THR A 591 7.75 -4.85 -24.48
N GLY A 592 7.16 -3.88 -23.78
CA GLY A 592 6.77 -4.03 -22.37
C GLY A 592 7.91 -4.54 -21.48
N ALA A 593 7.64 -5.59 -20.71
CA ALA A 593 8.58 -6.14 -19.74
C ALA A 593 9.89 -6.62 -20.40
N ASN A 594 9.82 -7.23 -21.59
CA ASN A 594 11.00 -7.75 -22.27
C ASN A 594 12.02 -6.64 -22.61
N MET A 595 11.54 -5.50 -23.11
CA MET A 595 12.40 -4.35 -23.42
C MET A 595 13.02 -3.79 -22.13
N VAL A 596 12.22 -3.61 -21.08
CA VAL A 596 12.68 -3.07 -19.80
C VAL A 596 13.74 -3.96 -19.16
N LEU A 597 13.59 -5.28 -19.19
CA LEU A 597 14.58 -6.22 -18.64
C LEU A 597 15.91 -6.17 -19.40
N VAL A 598 15.88 -5.99 -20.73
CA VAL A 598 17.10 -5.76 -21.53
C VAL A 598 17.71 -4.37 -21.30
N MET A 599 16.93 -3.38 -20.88
CA MET A 599 17.52 -2.10 -20.48
C MET A 599 18.13 -2.18 -19.08
N GLN A 600 17.51 -2.90 -18.14
CA GLN A 600 18.01 -3.09 -16.78
C GLN A 600 19.38 -3.80 -16.74
N ASN A 601 19.57 -4.85 -17.55
CA ASN A 601 20.87 -5.52 -17.65
C ASN A 601 21.90 -4.63 -18.41
N SER A 602 21.47 -3.84 -19.40
CA SER A 602 22.32 -2.85 -20.08
C SER A 602 22.80 -1.71 -19.17
N VAL A 603 21.97 -1.26 -18.21
CA VAL A 603 22.39 -0.34 -17.15
C VAL A 603 23.52 -0.95 -16.33
N THR A 604 23.42 -2.23 -15.96
CA THR A 604 24.46 -2.93 -15.20
C THR A 604 25.77 -3.04 -15.99
N LEU A 605 25.69 -3.32 -17.30
CA LEU A 605 26.83 -3.29 -18.22
C LEU A 605 27.50 -1.91 -18.30
N ALA A 606 26.69 -0.86 -18.40
CA ALA A 606 27.20 0.51 -18.47
C ALA A 606 28.01 0.88 -17.23
N LEU A 607 27.56 0.44 -16.05
CA LEU A 607 28.26 0.66 -14.78
C LEU A 607 29.51 -0.22 -14.65
N PHE A 608 29.52 -1.42 -15.21
CA PHE A 608 30.72 -2.26 -15.25
C PHE A 608 31.82 -1.68 -16.15
N THR A 609 31.43 -1.11 -17.29
CA THR A 609 32.34 -0.56 -18.31
C THR A 609 32.60 0.95 -18.19
N ASP A 610 32.00 1.60 -17.18
CA ASP A 610 32.05 3.06 -16.98
C ASP A 610 31.58 3.86 -18.23
N ASN A 611 30.57 3.33 -18.93
CA ASN A 611 30.07 3.88 -20.19
C ASN A 611 28.78 4.70 -19.99
N SER A 612 28.93 6.02 -19.85
CA SER A 612 27.81 6.95 -19.64
C SER A 612 26.82 7.02 -20.80
N THR A 613 27.25 6.75 -22.04
CA THR A 613 26.38 6.72 -23.23
C THR A 613 25.40 5.54 -23.17
N ILE A 614 25.88 4.34 -22.83
CA ILE A 614 25.01 3.15 -22.68
C ILE A 614 24.05 3.37 -21.51
N LEU A 615 24.53 3.97 -20.40
CA LEU A 615 23.67 4.27 -19.25
C LEU A 615 22.51 5.20 -19.65
N ALA A 616 22.81 6.30 -20.32
CA ALA A 616 21.79 7.28 -20.71
C ALA A 616 20.76 6.70 -21.70
N ASP A 617 21.21 5.96 -22.72
CA ASP A 617 20.32 5.28 -23.67
C ASP A 617 19.43 4.25 -22.96
N SER A 618 20.01 3.43 -22.10
CA SER A 618 19.29 2.36 -21.41
C SER A 618 18.24 2.91 -20.42
N MET A 619 18.60 3.91 -19.61
CA MET A 619 17.66 4.55 -18.68
C MET A 619 16.51 5.24 -19.41
N SER A 620 16.82 6.02 -20.46
CA SER A 620 15.81 6.72 -21.26
C SER A 620 14.80 5.73 -21.86
N ARG A 621 15.29 4.64 -22.45
CA ARG A 621 14.44 3.60 -23.04
C ARG A 621 13.61 2.87 -21.99
N ALA A 622 14.22 2.46 -20.86
CA ALA A 622 13.50 1.81 -19.78
C ALA A 622 12.32 2.66 -19.28
N MET A 623 12.57 3.93 -18.96
CA MET A 623 11.54 4.84 -18.45
C MET A 623 10.46 5.13 -19.51
N SER A 624 10.84 5.24 -20.79
CA SER A 624 9.88 5.46 -21.88
C SER A 624 8.83 4.36 -22.04
N VAL A 625 9.18 3.10 -21.72
CA VAL A 625 8.25 1.95 -21.76
C VAL A 625 7.35 1.88 -20.53
N MET A 626 7.73 2.55 -19.43
CA MET A 626 6.95 2.65 -18.19
C MET A 626 5.97 3.83 -18.21
N THR A 627 5.43 4.13 -19.40
CA THR A 627 4.41 5.16 -19.63
C THR A 627 3.11 4.54 -20.16
N PHE A 628 2.05 5.33 -20.27
CA PHE A 628 0.78 4.82 -20.78
C PHE A 628 0.86 4.44 -22.26
N THR A 629 0.25 3.31 -22.58
CA THR A 629 -0.05 2.92 -23.95
C THR A 629 -1.56 2.96 -24.15
N ASP A 630 -2.00 3.78 -25.12
CA ASP A 630 -3.43 4.13 -25.29
C ASP A 630 -4.13 3.33 -26.41
N ALA A 631 -3.39 2.53 -27.18
CA ALA A 631 -3.99 1.65 -28.19
C ALA A 631 -4.58 0.39 -27.54
N ALA A 632 -5.62 -0.20 -28.13
CA ALA A 632 -6.21 -1.43 -27.60
C ALA A 632 -5.32 -2.66 -27.90
N GLY A 633 -5.28 -3.62 -26.98
CA GLY A 633 -4.64 -4.94 -27.20
C GLY A 633 -3.12 -4.91 -27.36
N VAL A 634 -2.46 -3.80 -27.01
CA VAL A 634 -1.00 -3.67 -27.11
C VAL A 634 -0.32 -3.79 -25.75
N ASP A 635 0.90 -4.30 -25.77
CA ASP A 635 1.73 -4.49 -24.59
C ASP A 635 2.05 -3.15 -23.90
N GLY A 636 1.98 -3.11 -22.57
CA GLY A 636 2.30 -1.91 -21.78
C GLY A 636 1.29 -1.63 -20.67
N ILE A 637 1.47 -0.48 -20.01
CA ILE A 637 0.59 0.02 -18.95
C ILE A 637 -0.59 0.76 -19.58
N HIS A 638 -1.81 0.41 -19.16
CA HIS A 638 -3.03 1.07 -19.61
C HIS A 638 -3.63 1.96 -18.53
N ARG A 639 -4.48 2.90 -18.95
CA ARG A 639 -5.03 3.95 -18.07
C ARG A 639 -5.99 3.44 -16.99
N ASP A 640 -6.46 2.20 -17.09
CA ASP A 640 -7.25 1.56 -16.03
C ASP A 640 -6.38 0.93 -14.92
N GLY A 641 -5.06 0.90 -15.12
CA GLY A 641 -4.07 0.27 -14.23
C GLY A 641 -3.76 -1.18 -14.58
N THR A 642 -4.22 -1.68 -15.72
CA THR A 642 -3.78 -2.99 -16.23
C THR A 642 -2.42 -2.92 -16.91
N PHE A 643 -1.72 -4.04 -16.88
CA PHE A 643 -0.58 -4.27 -17.73
C PHE A 643 -0.89 -5.42 -18.68
N LEU A 644 -0.76 -5.15 -19.97
CA LEU A 644 -0.95 -6.14 -21.02
C LEU A 644 0.39 -6.60 -21.58
N GLN A 645 0.48 -7.87 -21.94
CA GLN A 645 1.64 -8.43 -22.63
C GLN A 645 1.20 -9.57 -23.55
N HIS A 646 1.95 -9.83 -24.64
CA HIS A 646 1.66 -10.89 -25.60
C HIS A 646 0.30 -10.68 -26.26
N ASP A 647 0.16 -9.56 -26.98
CA ASP A 647 -1.03 -9.24 -27.78
C ASP A 647 -2.28 -9.04 -26.91
N GLY A 648 -2.16 -8.28 -25.81
CA GLY A 648 -3.32 -7.86 -25.03
C GLY A 648 -3.74 -8.78 -23.88
N LEU A 649 -2.94 -9.78 -23.48
CA LEU A 649 -3.26 -10.60 -22.30
C LEU A 649 -2.99 -9.82 -21.01
N LEU A 650 -3.96 -9.88 -20.09
CA LEU A 650 -3.83 -9.37 -18.72
C LEU A 650 -2.67 -10.07 -17.98
N TYR A 651 -1.67 -9.28 -17.58
CA TYR A 651 -0.41 -9.82 -17.07
C TYR A 651 0.23 -9.03 -15.92
N ASN A 652 -0.57 -8.23 -15.19
CA ASN A 652 -0.14 -7.53 -13.97
C ASN A 652 0.70 -8.43 -13.05
N GLY A 653 0.27 -9.67 -12.81
CA GLY A 653 0.91 -10.56 -11.84
C GLY A 653 2.14 -11.33 -12.31
N ASN A 654 2.58 -11.17 -13.56
CA ASN A 654 3.86 -11.73 -14.01
C ASN A 654 4.71 -10.73 -14.79
N TYR A 655 4.45 -10.52 -16.09
CA TYR A 655 5.25 -9.59 -16.89
C TYR A 655 5.14 -8.15 -16.36
N GLY A 656 3.95 -7.74 -15.92
CA GLY A 656 3.76 -6.44 -15.26
C GLY A 656 4.57 -6.35 -13.96
N LYS A 657 4.52 -7.38 -13.13
CA LYS A 657 5.34 -7.51 -11.92
C LYS A 657 6.85 -7.51 -12.21
N ASP A 658 7.31 -8.10 -13.31
CA ASP A 658 8.73 -8.01 -13.73
C ASP A 658 9.11 -6.58 -14.12
N LEU A 659 8.23 -5.88 -14.85
CA LEU A 659 8.38 -4.45 -15.13
C LEU A 659 8.38 -3.63 -13.83
N LEU A 660 7.51 -3.94 -12.87
CA LEU A 660 7.46 -3.27 -11.57
C LEU A 660 8.76 -3.46 -10.78
N ASN A 661 9.28 -4.68 -10.72
CA ASN A 661 10.57 -4.95 -10.06
C ASN A 661 11.71 -4.18 -10.72
N ALA A 662 11.71 -4.09 -12.05
CA ALA A 662 12.68 -3.27 -12.77
C ALA A 662 12.52 -1.78 -12.46
N PHE A 663 11.30 -1.27 -12.41
CA PHE A 663 11.01 0.10 -11.98
C PHE A 663 11.50 0.37 -10.55
N ILE A 664 11.14 -0.48 -9.59
CA ILE A 664 11.54 -0.34 -8.18
C ILE A 664 13.05 -0.19 -8.05
N GLN A 665 13.80 -1.03 -8.78
CA GLN A 665 15.25 -0.99 -8.77
C GLN A 665 15.80 0.25 -9.47
N LEU A 666 15.44 0.47 -10.74
CA LEU A 666 16.00 1.55 -11.55
C LEU A 666 15.63 2.93 -10.99
N GLU A 667 14.38 3.13 -10.58
CA GLU A 667 13.96 4.39 -9.96
C GLU A 667 14.63 4.59 -8.60
N GLY A 668 14.63 3.57 -7.74
CA GLY A 668 15.28 3.65 -6.42
C GLY A 668 16.76 4.02 -6.50
N GLU A 669 17.45 3.60 -7.55
CA GLU A 669 18.84 3.98 -7.86
C GLU A 669 18.94 5.41 -8.43
N ALA A 670 17.97 5.82 -9.23
CA ALA A 670 17.94 7.09 -9.95
C ALA A 670 17.51 8.31 -9.12
N ILE A 671 16.83 8.15 -7.97
CA ILE A 671 16.28 9.28 -7.19
C ILE A 671 17.34 10.36 -6.94
N GLY A 672 17.03 11.60 -7.33
CA GLY A 672 17.93 12.75 -7.19
C GLY A 672 19.00 12.87 -8.28
N THR A 673 18.91 12.06 -9.34
CA THR A 673 19.72 12.18 -10.57
C THR A 673 18.84 12.60 -11.76
N SER A 674 19.45 12.90 -12.91
CA SER A 674 18.73 13.19 -14.16
C SER A 674 18.02 11.97 -14.77
N PHE A 675 18.23 10.76 -14.23
CA PHE A 675 17.61 9.54 -14.73
C PHE A 675 16.33 9.14 -13.97
N ALA A 676 15.93 9.92 -12.97
CA ALA A 676 14.71 9.64 -12.20
C ALA A 676 13.45 9.79 -13.07
N ALA A 677 12.38 9.09 -12.68
CA ALA A 677 11.11 9.08 -13.37
C ALA A 677 10.58 10.51 -13.58
N ASN A 678 10.18 10.82 -14.81
CA ASN A 678 9.49 12.05 -15.15
C ASN A 678 7.98 11.96 -14.82
N ASP A 679 7.24 13.05 -15.02
CA ASP A 679 5.81 13.11 -14.68
C ASP A 679 4.97 12.05 -15.43
N ASP A 680 5.26 11.77 -16.70
CA ASP A 680 4.56 10.75 -17.49
C ASP A 680 4.76 9.34 -16.90
N THR A 681 6.00 9.03 -16.52
CA THR A 681 6.36 7.75 -15.88
C THR A 681 5.72 7.66 -14.49
N ARG A 682 5.77 8.75 -13.72
CA ARG A 682 5.14 8.84 -12.37
C ARG A 682 3.64 8.61 -12.47
N GLU A 683 2.96 9.23 -13.44
CA GLU A 683 1.52 9.07 -13.65
C GLU A 683 1.14 7.63 -13.99
N ALA A 684 1.84 7.04 -14.96
CA ALA A 684 1.59 5.68 -15.41
C ALA A 684 1.87 4.66 -14.30
N MET A 685 3.04 4.73 -13.66
CA MET A 685 3.40 3.82 -12.58
C MET A 685 2.50 3.97 -11.36
N SER A 686 2.08 5.19 -11.00
CA SER A 686 1.12 5.39 -9.89
C SER A 686 -0.25 4.78 -10.20
N THR A 687 -0.69 4.83 -11.45
CA THR A 687 -1.95 4.22 -11.90
C THR A 687 -1.84 2.71 -11.92
N TYR A 688 -0.72 2.20 -12.41
CA TYR A 688 -0.40 0.77 -12.46
C TYR A 688 -0.30 0.15 -11.06
N ILE A 689 0.46 0.74 -10.13
CA ILE A 689 0.59 0.28 -8.73
C ILE A 689 -0.77 0.20 -8.04
N ARG A 690 -1.64 1.21 -8.23
CA ARG A 690 -3.00 1.18 -7.69
C ARG A 690 -3.84 0.11 -8.37
N GLY A 691 -3.64 -0.15 -9.66
CA GLY A 691 -4.26 -1.25 -10.41
C GLY A 691 -3.87 -2.62 -9.87
N ASP A 692 -2.58 -2.86 -9.64
CA ASP A 692 -2.04 -4.10 -9.09
C ASP A 692 -2.70 -4.46 -7.76
N GLU A 693 -2.88 -3.48 -6.86
CA GLU A 693 -3.51 -3.71 -5.56
C GLU A 693 -4.92 -4.35 -5.68
N TRP A 694 -5.70 -3.96 -6.69
CA TRP A 694 -7.03 -4.55 -6.92
C TRP A 694 -6.96 -6.02 -7.32
N MET A 695 -5.85 -6.46 -7.92
CA MET A 695 -5.64 -7.83 -8.39
C MET A 695 -4.91 -8.70 -7.37
N ILE A 696 -4.64 -8.18 -6.17
CA ILE A 696 -3.98 -8.90 -5.08
C ILE A 696 -5.00 -9.29 -4.00
N TYR A 697 -4.99 -10.56 -3.59
CA TYR A 697 -5.72 -11.06 -2.44
C TYR A 697 -4.78 -11.60 -1.36
N THR A 698 -5.25 -11.67 -0.12
CA THR A 698 -4.47 -12.18 1.02
C THR A 698 -5.02 -13.53 1.45
N ASP A 699 -4.17 -14.55 1.59
CA ASP A 699 -4.50 -15.79 2.28
C ASP A 699 -4.74 -15.48 3.77
N SER A 700 -5.96 -15.71 4.23
CA SER A 700 -6.38 -15.42 5.60
C SER A 700 -5.63 -16.25 6.66
N GLN A 701 -5.08 -17.41 6.28
CA GLN A 701 -4.34 -18.31 7.16
C GLN A 701 -2.85 -17.94 7.21
N THR A 702 -2.20 -17.83 6.05
CA THR A 702 -0.74 -17.57 5.99
C THR A 702 -0.40 -16.08 6.05
N LYS A 703 -1.38 -15.21 5.78
CA LYS A 703 -1.21 -13.76 5.59
C LYS A 703 -0.38 -13.37 4.37
N SER A 704 -0.05 -14.34 3.52
CA SER A 704 0.66 -14.11 2.26
C SER A 704 -0.25 -13.41 1.25
N GLU A 705 0.34 -12.52 0.46
CA GLU A 705 -0.33 -11.84 -0.63
C GLU A 705 -0.09 -12.61 -1.93
N HIS A 706 -1.15 -12.74 -2.73
CA HIS A 706 -1.14 -13.51 -3.97
C HIS A 706 -1.87 -12.75 -5.07
N TRP A 707 -1.45 -12.94 -6.31
CA TRP A 707 -2.16 -12.45 -7.48
C TRP A 707 -3.42 -13.25 -7.78
N ASP A 708 -4.47 -12.58 -8.24
CA ASP A 708 -5.62 -13.23 -8.86
C ASP A 708 -5.19 -14.10 -10.04
N PHE A 709 -5.79 -15.29 -10.16
CA PHE A 709 -5.42 -16.24 -11.20
C PHE A 709 -5.71 -15.75 -12.63
N ASN A 710 -6.58 -14.76 -12.83
CA ASN A 710 -6.76 -14.14 -14.15
C ASN A 710 -5.60 -13.21 -14.53
N ALA A 711 -4.83 -12.72 -13.56
CA ALA A 711 -3.77 -11.72 -13.75
C ALA A 711 -2.36 -12.31 -13.96
N ILE A 712 -2.21 -13.64 -13.89
CA ILE A 712 -0.92 -14.35 -14.01
C ILE A 712 -0.80 -15.19 -15.27
N GLY A 713 -1.76 -15.12 -16.19
CA GLY A 713 -1.75 -15.81 -17.48
C GLY A 713 -1.38 -17.29 -17.37
N ARG A 714 -0.35 -17.74 -18.08
CA ARG A 714 0.05 -19.16 -18.10
C ARG A 714 0.56 -19.68 -16.76
N PHE A 715 0.94 -18.81 -15.83
CA PHE A 715 1.55 -19.20 -14.58
C PHE A 715 0.56 -19.83 -13.58
N VAL A 716 -0.74 -19.75 -13.87
CA VAL A 716 -1.78 -20.56 -13.19
C VAL A 716 -1.50 -22.07 -13.24
N SER A 717 -0.69 -22.52 -14.21
CA SER A 717 -0.29 -23.93 -14.35
C SER A 717 0.88 -24.37 -13.45
N PHE A 718 1.41 -23.50 -12.59
CA PHE A 718 2.50 -23.85 -11.67
C PHE A 718 2.01 -23.91 -10.21
N PRO A 719 2.47 -24.90 -9.43
CA PRO A 719 2.23 -24.94 -7.99
C PRO A 719 3.06 -23.89 -7.25
N THR A 720 2.58 -23.44 -6.10
CA THR A 720 3.23 -22.44 -5.23
C THR A 720 4.68 -22.81 -4.86
N ILE A 721 5.00 -24.10 -4.75
CA ILE A 721 6.35 -24.59 -4.45
C ILE A 721 7.39 -24.30 -5.54
N ASP A 722 6.95 -24.03 -6.78
CA ASP A 722 7.85 -23.67 -7.88
C ASP A 722 8.23 -22.18 -7.87
N LEU A 723 7.74 -21.41 -6.88
CA LEU A 723 8.05 -20.01 -6.63
C LEU A 723 7.78 -19.09 -7.84
N GLN A 724 6.81 -19.46 -8.67
CA GLN A 724 6.34 -18.69 -9.82
C GLN A 724 5.26 -17.67 -9.39
N ALA A 725 4.63 -16.98 -10.34
CA ALA A 725 3.59 -15.97 -10.06
C ALA A 725 2.36 -16.49 -9.28
N SER A 726 2.15 -17.81 -9.20
CA SER A 726 1.12 -18.42 -8.35
C SER A 726 1.49 -18.45 -6.86
N ALA A 727 2.78 -18.28 -6.51
CA ALA A 727 3.31 -18.46 -5.17
C ALA A 727 3.14 -17.23 -4.27
N ASP A 728 3.43 -16.04 -4.79
CA ASP A 728 3.49 -14.77 -4.04
C ASP A 728 3.37 -13.61 -5.04
N ILE A 729 3.10 -12.39 -4.55
CA ILE A 729 3.21 -11.16 -5.33
C ILE A 729 4.62 -10.94 -5.90
N ASN A 730 5.68 -11.43 -5.24
CA ASN A 730 7.06 -11.45 -5.73
C ASN A 730 7.64 -10.07 -6.12
N PHE A 731 7.21 -9.02 -5.41
CA PHE A 731 7.88 -7.71 -5.36
C PHE A 731 7.99 -7.21 -3.92
N ASN A 732 9.06 -6.47 -3.61
CA ASN A 732 9.29 -6.00 -2.25
C ASN A 732 8.59 -4.65 -2.01
N VAL A 733 7.49 -4.67 -1.25
CA VAL A 733 6.67 -3.48 -0.95
C VAL A 733 7.47 -2.38 -0.22
N SER A 734 8.47 -2.75 0.60
CA SER A 734 9.32 -1.76 1.29
C SER A 734 10.31 -1.08 0.33
N LYS A 735 10.86 -1.82 -0.64
CA LYS A 735 11.67 -1.24 -1.71
C LYS A 735 10.80 -0.36 -2.63
N LEU A 736 9.58 -0.79 -2.95
CA LEU A 736 8.60 0.03 -3.67
C LEU A 736 8.35 1.35 -2.94
N ALA A 737 8.10 1.29 -1.62
CA ALA A 737 7.88 2.49 -0.81
C ALA A 737 9.05 3.47 -0.84
N THR A 738 10.28 2.96 -0.94
CA THR A 738 11.49 3.78 -1.08
C THR A 738 11.59 4.39 -2.48
N ALA A 739 11.33 3.59 -3.53
CA ALA A 739 11.40 4.02 -4.92
C ALA A 739 10.39 5.12 -5.27
N VAL A 740 9.23 5.13 -4.62
CA VAL A 740 8.18 6.15 -4.85
C VAL A 740 8.06 7.16 -3.70
N ALA A 741 9.09 7.27 -2.86
CA ALA A 741 9.04 8.13 -1.67
C ALA A 741 8.81 9.62 -2.00
N ASP A 742 9.25 10.07 -3.17
CA ASP A 742 9.08 11.43 -3.68
C ASP A 742 7.82 11.61 -4.56
N PHE A 743 7.00 10.56 -4.74
CA PHE A 743 5.71 10.67 -5.43
C PHE A 743 4.72 11.40 -4.50
N LYS A 744 4.35 12.63 -4.87
CA LYS A 744 3.42 13.50 -4.12
C LYS A 744 2.18 13.84 -4.94
N GLY A 745 1.17 14.43 -4.30
CA GLY A 745 -0.05 14.87 -4.97
C GLY A 745 -0.80 13.69 -5.62
N SER A 746 -1.14 13.81 -6.90
CA SER A 746 -1.83 12.79 -7.69
C SER A 746 -1.01 11.50 -7.88
N TYR A 747 0.32 11.57 -7.75
CA TYR A 747 1.21 10.40 -7.88
C TYR A 747 1.35 9.61 -6.57
N ALA A 748 0.89 10.14 -5.43
CA ALA A 748 1.10 9.49 -4.14
C ALA A 748 0.40 8.12 -4.05
N VAL A 749 1.16 7.05 -3.82
CA VAL A 749 0.67 5.66 -3.66
C VAL A 749 0.84 5.14 -2.22
N ASN A 750 1.01 6.04 -1.26
CA ASN A 750 1.26 5.72 0.14
C ASN A 750 0.14 4.89 0.78
N ASP A 751 -1.10 5.07 0.32
CA ASP A 751 -2.25 4.34 0.81
C ASP A 751 -2.24 2.87 0.34
N THR A 752 -1.88 2.63 -0.93
CA THR A 752 -1.62 1.28 -1.48
C THR A 752 -0.47 0.61 -0.74
N ILE A 753 0.67 1.30 -0.58
CA ILE A 753 1.83 0.78 0.18
C ILE A 753 1.42 0.37 1.60
N ARG A 754 0.69 1.25 2.30
CA ARG A 754 0.24 0.99 3.66
C ARG A 754 -0.67 -0.24 3.75
N ARG A 755 -1.58 -0.43 2.79
CA ARG A 755 -2.49 -1.58 2.76
C ARG A 755 -1.75 -2.89 2.43
N LEU A 756 -0.83 -2.88 1.48
CA LEU A 756 0.01 -4.05 1.17
C LEU A 756 0.91 -4.44 2.36
N LEU A 757 1.54 -3.47 3.03
CA LEU A 757 2.34 -3.74 4.25
C LEU A 757 1.50 -4.17 5.46
N SER A 758 0.17 -4.08 5.39
CA SER A 758 -0.73 -4.43 6.48
C SER A 758 -0.99 -5.94 6.60
N ASN A 759 -0.51 -6.75 5.64
CA ASN A 759 -0.75 -8.18 5.56
C ASN A 759 -2.24 -8.55 5.69
N GLY A 760 -3.09 -7.79 4.98
CA GLY A 760 -4.54 -7.98 4.93
C GLY A 760 -5.33 -7.47 6.15
N THR A 761 -4.70 -6.76 7.09
CA THR A 761 -5.40 -6.12 8.22
C THR A 761 -6.16 -4.87 7.78
N GLU A 762 -5.63 -4.15 6.80
CA GLU A 762 -6.35 -3.11 6.08
C GLU A 762 -6.87 -3.63 4.75
N LYS A 763 -8.10 -3.26 4.38
CA LYS A 763 -8.78 -3.82 3.21
C LYS A 763 -9.18 -2.73 2.23
N LEU A 764 -8.84 -2.94 0.96
CA LEU A 764 -9.40 -2.19 -0.15
C LEU A 764 -10.82 -2.70 -0.44
N THR A 765 -11.80 -1.79 -0.46
CA THR A 765 -13.22 -2.11 -0.68
C THR A 765 -13.81 -1.24 -1.78
N GLY A 766 -14.63 -1.82 -2.65
CA GLY A 766 -15.29 -1.11 -3.74
C GLY A 766 -15.45 -2.01 -4.97
N ASN A 767 -15.64 -1.39 -6.13
CA ASN A 767 -15.69 -2.07 -7.41
C ASN A 767 -14.80 -1.32 -8.41
N LYS A 768 -13.99 -2.04 -9.17
CA LYS A 768 -13.15 -1.47 -10.22
C LYS A 768 -13.34 -2.25 -11.52
N GLY A 769 -13.68 -1.51 -12.58
CA GLY A 769 -13.69 -2.00 -13.94
C GLY A 769 -12.37 -1.68 -14.64
N PHE A 770 -11.86 -2.66 -15.37
CA PHE A 770 -10.64 -2.58 -16.17
C PHE A 770 -11.01 -2.78 -17.64
N TRP A 771 -11.34 -1.66 -18.31
CA TRP A 771 -11.87 -1.66 -19.67
C TRP A 771 -10.83 -2.09 -20.72
N ALA A 772 -9.52 -1.91 -20.47
CA ALA A 772 -8.48 -2.29 -21.42
C ALA A 772 -8.29 -3.82 -21.50
N SER A 773 -8.71 -4.57 -20.48
CA SER A 773 -8.47 -6.01 -20.34
C SER A 773 -9.75 -6.84 -20.17
N ASP A 774 -10.92 -6.22 -20.34
CA ASP A 774 -12.23 -6.86 -20.15
C ASP A 774 -12.32 -7.59 -18.79
N TYR A 775 -11.93 -6.90 -17.73
CA TYR A 775 -11.79 -7.45 -16.38
C TYR A 775 -12.50 -6.58 -15.33
N MET A 776 -13.07 -7.20 -14.29
CA MET A 776 -13.70 -6.49 -13.18
C MET A 776 -13.32 -7.12 -11.84
N VAL A 777 -13.06 -6.27 -10.85
CA VAL A 777 -12.86 -6.68 -9.46
C VAL A 777 -13.93 -6.05 -8.58
N HIS A 778 -14.52 -6.87 -7.71
CA HIS A 778 -15.47 -6.42 -6.71
C HIS A 778 -15.02 -6.87 -5.32
N ARG A 779 -14.67 -5.90 -4.46
CA ARG A 779 -14.16 -6.14 -3.11
C ARG A 779 -15.15 -5.67 -2.07
N ARG A 780 -15.35 -6.53 -1.07
CA ARG A 780 -16.08 -6.25 0.16
C ARG A 780 -15.20 -6.61 1.34
N PRO A 781 -15.54 -6.16 2.57
CA PRO A 781 -14.73 -6.49 3.74
C PRO A 781 -14.46 -7.99 3.93
N ASN A 782 -15.35 -8.86 3.45
CA ASN A 782 -15.29 -10.29 3.72
C ASN A 782 -15.05 -11.17 2.47
N PHE A 783 -15.01 -10.58 1.28
CA PHE A 783 -14.78 -11.34 0.05
C PHE A 783 -14.26 -10.47 -1.10
N ILE A 784 -13.66 -11.13 -2.08
CA ILE A 784 -13.27 -10.57 -3.38
C ILE A 784 -13.90 -11.44 -4.47
N LEU A 785 -14.49 -10.80 -5.48
CA LEU A 785 -14.90 -11.43 -6.73
C LEU A 785 -14.09 -10.83 -7.87
N THR A 786 -13.60 -11.68 -8.77
CA THR A 786 -12.88 -11.27 -9.98
C THR A 786 -13.54 -11.87 -11.20
N ASN A 787 -13.70 -11.09 -12.26
CA ASN A 787 -14.38 -11.50 -13.48
C ASN A 787 -13.58 -11.12 -14.72
N LYS A 788 -13.21 -12.12 -15.53
CA LYS A 788 -12.48 -11.94 -16.80
C LYS A 788 -13.35 -12.38 -17.97
N MET A 789 -13.40 -11.56 -19.01
CA MET A 789 -14.19 -11.78 -20.23
C MET A 789 -13.28 -11.83 -21.46
N LEU A 790 -13.89 -12.02 -22.63
CA LEU A 790 -13.22 -12.10 -23.91
C LEU A 790 -13.86 -11.19 -24.96
N SER A 791 -13.10 -10.27 -25.55
CA SER A 791 -13.52 -9.42 -26.67
C SER A 791 -12.56 -9.49 -27.87
N THR A 792 -12.84 -8.74 -28.94
CA THR A 792 -11.90 -8.52 -30.05
C THR A 792 -10.60 -7.83 -29.66
N ARG A 793 -10.48 -7.33 -28.42
CA ARG A 793 -9.31 -6.59 -27.89
C ARG A 793 -8.48 -7.41 -26.91
N SER A 794 -8.99 -8.54 -26.44
CA SER A 794 -8.40 -9.33 -25.37
C SER A 794 -8.39 -10.81 -25.78
N PRO A 795 -7.27 -11.55 -25.65
CA PRO A 795 -7.27 -12.99 -25.85
C PRO A 795 -7.73 -13.74 -24.60
N ASN A 796 -8.14 -14.99 -24.80
CA ASN A 796 -8.64 -15.85 -23.73
C ASN A 796 -7.53 -16.21 -22.71
N SER A 797 -6.47 -16.84 -23.21
CA SER A 797 -5.30 -17.29 -22.45
C SER A 797 -4.14 -17.56 -23.42
N GLU A 798 -3.05 -18.16 -22.94
CA GLU A 798 -1.95 -18.65 -23.78
C GLU A 798 -1.39 -19.99 -23.30
N SER A 799 -0.74 -20.70 -24.22
CA SER A 799 0.06 -21.89 -23.97
C SER A 799 1.39 -21.79 -24.71
N VAL A 800 2.45 -21.42 -24.00
CA VAL A 800 3.81 -21.23 -24.54
C VAL A 800 4.83 -21.85 -23.60
N ASN A 801 5.98 -22.27 -24.14
CA ASN A 801 7.07 -22.91 -23.38
C ASN A 801 6.65 -24.13 -22.54
N GLY A 802 5.66 -24.89 -23.02
CA GLY A 802 5.19 -26.11 -22.36
C GLY A 802 4.29 -25.87 -21.13
N ALA A 803 3.76 -24.66 -20.97
CA ALA A 803 2.88 -24.32 -19.86
C ALA A 803 1.45 -24.00 -20.32
N ASN A 804 0.48 -24.34 -19.47
CA ASN A 804 -0.93 -23.99 -19.55
C ASN A 804 -1.73 -24.55 -20.76
N PRO A 805 -1.56 -25.84 -21.13
CA PRO A 805 -2.13 -26.41 -22.35
C PRO A 805 -3.66 -26.55 -22.36
N TYR A 806 -4.32 -26.38 -21.21
CA TYR A 806 -5.76 -26.63 -21.05
C TYR A 806 -6.60 -25.37 -20.75
N ALA A 807 -6.00 -24.19 -20.82
CA ALA A 807 -6.62 -22.95 -20.37
C ALA A 807 -7.57 -22.27 -21.37
N TYR A 808 -8.15 -23.02 -22.31
CA TYR A 808 -9.04 -22.47 -23.33
C TYR A 808 -10.28 -21.76 -22.75
N HIS A 809 -10.76 -22.15 -21.57
CA HIS A 809 -11.98 -21.59 -20.99
C HIS A 809 -11.77 -20.34 -20.10
N MET A 810 -10.54 -19.87 -19.91
CA MET A 810 -10.19 -18.83 -18.91
C MET A 810 -10.74 -17.42 -19.21
N GLY A 811 -11.17 -17.13 -20.43
CA GLY A 811 -11.73 -15.84 -20.87
C GLY A 811 -13.25 -15.85 -21.02
N GLN A 812 -13.93 -16.97 -20.79
CA GLN A 812 -15.38 -17.12 -21.06
C GLN A 812 -16.25 -16.67 -19.88
N GLY A 813 -15.92 -15.51 -19.31
CA GLY A 813 -16.63 -14.98 -18.16
C GLY A 813 -16.27 -15.68 -16.84
N THR A 814 -14.99 -16.01 -16.65
CA THR A 814 -14.46 -16.62 -15.41
C THR A 814 -14.87 -15.79 -14.21
N LEU A 815 -15.23 -16.43 -13.09
CA LEU A 815 -15.67 -15.76 -11.87
C LEU A 815 -15.06 -16.43 -10.64
N TYR A 816 -13.94 -15.90 -10.14
CA TYR A 816 -13.32 -16.40 -8.92
C TYR A 816 -13.86 -15.70 -7.67
N SER A 817 -13.87 -16.44 -6.56
CA SER A 817 -14.22 -15.91 -5.24
C SER A 817 -13.12 -16.20 -4.22
N TYR A 818 -12.67 -15.16 -3.53
CA TYR A 818 -11.73 -15.28 -2.41
C TYR A 818 -12.41 -14.80 -1.14
N VAL A 819 -12.72 -15.73 -0.24
CA VAL A 819 -13.24 -15.47 1.12
C VAL A 819 -12.13 -15.72 2.12
N LYS A 820 -11.44 -16.85 1.99
CA LYS A 820 -10.28 -17.26 2.79
C LYS A 820 -8.95 -17.02 2.07
N GLY A 821 -8.95 -16.89 0.75
CA GLY A 821 -7.76 -16.71 -0.08
C GLY A 821 -7.02 -18.02 -0.42
N ASN A 822 -7.53 -19.19 -0.02
CA ASN A 822 -6.92 -20.48 -0.32
C ASN A 822 -7.84 -21.41 -1.14
N GLU A 823 -8.93 -20.87 -1.68
CA GLU A 823 -9.95 -21.61 -2.43
C GLU A 823 -9.40 -22.35 -3.65
N TYR A 824 -8.41 -21.78 -4.32
CA TYR A 824 -7.84 -22.35 -5.55
C TYR A 824 -6.34 -22.67 -5.42
N LYS A 825 -5.81 -22.68 -4.19
CA LYS A 825 -4.38 -22.92 -3.94
C LYS A 825 -3.99 -24.33 -4.38
N ASP A 826 -3.05 -24.43 -5.32
CA ASP A 826 -2.43 -25.68 -5.76
C ASP A 826 -3.39 -26.78 -6.25
N ILE A 827 -4.54 -26.41 -6.82
CA ILE A 827 -5.50 -27.41 -7.35
C ILE A 827 -5.38 -27.62 -8.86
N MET A 828 -4.78 -26.69 -9.60
CA MET A 828 -4.77 -26.65 -11.07
C MET A 828 -4.18 -27.91 -11.72
N GLY A 829 -3.20 -28.55 -11.07
CA GLY A 829 -2.62 -29.82 -11.50
C GLY A 829 -3.60 -30.99 -11.53
N ALA A 830 -4.69 -30.96 -10.76
CA ALA A 830 -5.73 -32.00 -10.73
C ALA A 830 -7.14 -31.46 -11.08
N TRP A 831 -7.19 -30.25 -11.62
CA TRP A 831 -8.42 -29.55 -11.94
C TRP A 831 -9.03 -30.09 -13.23
N ASP A 832 -10.36 -30.18 -13.29
CA ASP A 832 -11.03 -30.35 -14.57
C ASP A 832 -11.16 -28.98 -15.22
N TRP A 833 -10.34 -28.75 -16.24
CA TRP A 833 -10.27 -27.48 -16.96
C TRP A 833 -11.51 -27.21 -17.83
N ASN A 834 -12.43 -28.17 -18.01
CA ASN A 834 -13.75 -27.91 -18.60
C ASN A 834 -14.71 -27.24 -17.62
N LEU A 835 -14.35 -27.22 -16.32
CA LEU A 835 -15.17 -26.71 -15.23
C LEU A 835 -14.53 -25.45 -14.62
N VAL A 836 -14.10 -24.49 -15.43
CA VAL A 836 -13.59 -23.19 -14.94
C VAL A 836 -14.77 -22.39 -14.33
N PRO A 837 -14.68 -21.92 -13.06
CA PRO A 837 -15.77 -21.23 -12.37
C PRO A 837 -16.32 -20.02 -13.15
N GLY A 838 -17.65 -19.87 -13.19
CA GLY A 838 -18.35 -18.74 -13.82
C GLY A 838 -18.70 -18.94 -15.30
N THR A 839 -17.95 -19.81 -16.00
CA THR A 839 -18.08 -20.01 -17.45
C THR A 839 -19.42 -20.62 -17.85
N THR A 840 -19.86 -20.29 -19.07
CA THR A 840 -20.96 -21.00 -19.75
C THR A 840 -20.40 -21.71 -20.98
N THR A 841 -20.40 -23.04 -21.00
CA THR A 841 -19.71 -23.84 -22.02
C THR A 841 -20.56 -25.03 -22.49
N LEU A 842 -20.10 -25.69 -23.55
CA LEU A 842 -20.56 -27.02 -23.90
C LEU A 842 -19.75 -28.02 -23.09
N LEU A 843 -20.40 -28.91 -22.34
CA LEU A 843 -19.71 -29.84 -21.45
C LEU A 843 -18.69 -30.69 -22.23
N ASN A 844 -17.43 -30.69 -21.79
CA ASN A 844 -16.30 -31.40 -22.39
C ASN A 844 -16.01 -31.03 -23.87
N GLN A 845 -16.35 -29.79 -24.27
CA GLN A 845 -16.11 -29.29 -25.62
C GLN A 845 -15.57 -27.84 -25.57
N PRO A 846 -14.55 -27.51 -26.38
CA PRO A 846 -13.79 -28.40 -27.26
C PRO A 846 -12.85 -29.33 -26.47
N LYS A 847 -12.22 -30.29 -27.16
CA LYS A 847 -11.13 -31.07 -26.54
C LYS A 847 -9.95 -30.14 -26.25
N LEU A 848 -9.61 -29.98 -24.97
CA LEU A 848 -8.54 -29.11 -24.52
C LEU A 848 -7.15 -29.63 -24.93
N GLN A 849 -6.34 -28.76 -25.53
CA GLN A 849 -4.96 -29.06 -25.96
C GLN A 849 -4.16 -27.78 -26.22
N ALA A 850 -2.83 -27.89 -26.11
CA ALA A 850 -1.89 -26.75 -26.19
C ALA A 850 -2.02 -25.89 -27.45
N SER A 851 -2.35 -26.50 -28.61
CA SER A 851 -2.50 -25.81 -29.89
C SER A 851 -3.80 -24.99 -30.01
N GLN A 852 -4.67 -25.05 -29.01
CA GLN A 852 -6.02 -24.49 -29.05
C GLN A 852 -6.32 -23.70 -27.76
N VAL A 853 -5.40 -22.85 -27.32
CA VAL A 853 -5.57 -22.04 -26.10
C VAL A 853 -5.78 -20.55 -26.39
N LYS A 854 -4.94 -19.95 -27.25
CA LYS A 854 -4.97 -18.50 -27.51
C LYS A 854 -5.88 -18.16 -28.68
N TYR A 855 -6.98 -17.48 -28.38
CA TYR A 855 -7.92 -16.92 -29.36
C TYR A 855 -8.44 -15.58 -28.84
N ASP A 856 -8.62 -14.63 -29.76
CA ASP A 856 -9.34 -13.39 -29.50
C ASP A 856 -10.85 -13.63 -29.57
N GLY A 857 -11.62 -12.79 -28.88
CA GLY A 857 -13.07 -12.80 -28.98
C GLY A 857 -13.56 -12.33 -30.34
N LEU A 858 -14.75 -12.79 -30.71
CA LEU A 858 -15.39 -12.43 -31.99
C LEU A 858 -16.34 -11.22 -31.89
N LYS A 859 -16.47 -10.64 -30.70
CA LYS A 859 -17.49 -9.63 -30.39
C LYS A 859 -16.89 -8.42 -29.69
N GLU A 860 -17.47 -7.27 -29.99
CA GLU A 860 -16.97 -5.98 -29.50
C GLU A 860 -17.74 -5.47 -28.27
N PHE A 861 -19.01 -5.87 -28.12
CA PHE A 861 -19.86 -5.48 -26.99
C PHE A 861 -19.54 -6.31 -25.75
N VAL A 862 -18.36 -6.04 -25.19
CA VAL A 862 -17.80 -6.69 -24.01
C VAL A 862 -17.13 -5.61 -23.20
N GLY A 863 -17.36 -5.55 -21.89
CA GLY A 863 -16.77 -4.48 -21.09
C GLY A 863 -17.48 -4.25 -19.77
N VAL A 864 -17.18 -3.10 -19.17
CA VAL A 864 -17.46 -2.82 -17.76
C VAL A 864 -18.03 -1.42 -17.55
N VAL A 865 -18.87 -1.27 -16.53
CA VAL A 865 -19.25 0.03 -15.95
C VAL A 865 -19.08 -0.05 -14.44
N SER A 866 -18.50 0.97 -13.82
CA SER A 866 -18.30 1.07 -12.37
C SER A 866 -18.61 2.47 -11.86
N ASP A 867 -19.19 2.53 -10.66
CA ASP A 867 -19.36 3.76 -9.86
C ASP A 867 -18.46 3.76 -8.60
N ASP A 868 -17.36 3.00 -8.66
CA ASP A 868 -16.39 2.71 -7.59
C ASP A 868 -16.93 1.86 -6.43
N LYS A 869 -18.24 1.66 -6.31
CA LYS A 869 -18.87 0.84 -5.25
C LYS A 869 -19.54 -0.41 -5.79
N PHE A 870 -20.24 -0.26 -6.89
CA PHE A 870 -20.95 -1.29 -7.64
C PHE A 870 -20.51 -1.23 -9.10
N GLY A 871 -20.75 -2.33 -9.80
CA GLY A 871 -20.42 -2.40 -11.21
C GLY A 871 -21.31 -3.37 -11.95
N ALA A 872 -21.25 -3.26 -13.26
CA ALA A 872 -21.78 -4.28 -14.15
C ALA A 872 -20.75 -4.61 -15.22
N ALA A 873 -20.67 -5.89 -15.58
CA ALA A 873 -19.87 -6.37 -16.68
C ALA A 873 -20.78 -7.09 -17.69
N VAL A 874 -20.43 -7.01 -18.97
CA VAL A 874 -21.19 -7.64 -20.07
C VAL A 874 -20.26 -8.34 -21.03
N GLU A 875 -20.70 -9.48 -21.56
CA GLU A 875 -20.02 -10.25 -22.59
C GLU A 875 -21.07 -10.74 -23.61
N ASP A 876 -21.03 -10.18 -24.83
CA ASP A 876 -21.64 -10.82 -26.01
C ASP A 876 -20.61 -11.85 -26.51
N TYR A 877 -20.92 -13.14 -26.37
CA TYR A 877 -19.96 -14.22 -26.62
C TYR A 877 -20.35 -15.03 -27.84
N THR A 878 -19.35 -15.40 -28.63
CA THR A 878 -19.44 -16.48 -29.61
C THR A 878 -18.12 -17.24 -29.53
N ASP A 879 -18.22 -18.56 -29.39
CA ASP A 879 -17.05 -19.44 -29.30
C ASP A 879 -16.08 -19.18 -30.48
N PRO A 880 -14.86 -18.68 -30.21
CA PRO A 880 -13.95 -18.28 -31.28
C PRO A 880 -13.30 -19.47 -32.01
N LEU A 881 -13.30 -20.66 -31.42
CA LEU A 881 -12.71 -21.85 -32.02
C LEU A 881 -13.73 -22.62 -32.87
N THR A 882 -14.93 -22.82 -32.32
CA THR A 882 -15.92 -23.72 -32.91
C THR A 882 -17.19 -23.01 -33.38
N GLN A 883 -17.48 -21.81 -32.86
CA GLN A 883 -18.74 -21.07 -33.06
C GLN A 883 -20.00 -21.87 -32.70
N ASN A 884 -19.84 -22.96 -31.94
CA ASN A 884 -20.94 -23.88 -31.63
C ASN A 884 -21.82 -23.40 -30.47
N LEU A 885 -21.37 -22.39 -29.73
CA LEU A 885 -22.09 -21.76 -28.64
C LEU A 885 -21.98 -20.24 -28.76
N SER A 886 -23.10 -19.54 -28.60
CA SER A 886 -23.13 -18.09 -28.39
C SER A 886 -24.15 -17.75 -27.30
N TYR A 887 -23.90 -16.65 -26.59
CA TYR A 887 -24.77 -16.16 -25.53
C TYR A 887 -24.48 -14.69 -25.23
N ARG A 888 -25.36 -14.06 -24.45
CA ARG A 888 -25.14 -12.76 -23.82
C ARG A 888 -25.15 -12.92 -22.32
N LYS A 889 -24.05 -12.59 -21.67
CA LYS A 889 -23.88 -12.77 -20.23
C LYS A 889 -23.59 -11.44 -19.57
N SER A 890 -24.28 -11.18 -18.46
CA SER A 890 -24.11 -9.97 -17.67
C SER A 890 -23.94 -10.32 -16.21
N TRP A 891 -23.02 -9.60 -15.55
CA TRP A 891 -22.72 -9.71 -14.13
C TRP A 891 -23.04 -8.38 -13.48
N PHE A 892 -24.00 -8.36 -12.56
CA PHE A 892 -24.37 -7.17 -11.81
C PHE A 892 -23.89 -7.32 -10.37
N PHE A 893 -22.81 -6.62 -10.03
CA PHE A 893 -22.17 -6.72 -8.73
C PHE A 893 -22.92 -5.90 -7.69
N VAL A 894 -23.24 -6.52 -6.57
CA VAL A 894 -24.10 -6.01 -5.49
C VAL A 894 -23.40 -6.14 -4.14
N ASP A 895 -23.96 -5.54 -3.08
CA ASP A 895 -23.33 -5.50 -1.74
C ASP A 895 -22.79 -6.84 -1.25
N GLU A 896 -23.55 -7.91 -1.49
CA GLU A 896 -23.30 -9.23 -0.91
C GLU A 896 -22.86 -10.27 -1.94
N GLY A 897 -22.61 -9.86 -3.19
CA GLY A 897 -22.28 -10.80 -4.26
C GLY A 897 -22.48 -10.26 -5.67
N VAL A 898 -22.94 -11.11 -6.57
CA VAL A 898 -23.19 -10.77 -7.98
C VAL A 898 -24.41 -11.52 -8.49
N ILE A 899 -25.25 -10.84 -9.27
CA ILE A 899 -26.36 -11.46 -10.00
C ILE A 899 -25.93 -11.65 -11.45
N VAL A 900 -25.99 -12.88 -11.94
CA VAL A 900 -25.53 -13.28 -13.25
C VAL A 900 -26.72 -13.66 -14.11
N ILE A 901 -26.88 -12.96 -15.22
CA ILE A 901 -27.96 -13.18 -16.20
C ILE A 901 -27.31 -13.61 -17.51
N THR A 902 -27.64 -14.82 -17.97
CA THR A 902 -27.24 -15.34 -19.29
C THR A 902 -28.49 -15.45 -20.16
N THR A 903 -28.46 -14.88 -21.36
CA THR A 903 -29.60 -14.84 -22.30
C THR A 903 -29.13 -15.12 -23.72
N ASP A 904 -30.08 -15.31 -24.64
CA ASP A 904 -29.81 -15.57 -26.05
C ASP A 904 -28.84 -16.75 -26.27
N ILE A 905 -28.97 -17.78 -25.42
CA ILE A 905 -28.12 -18.97 -25.46
C ILE A 905 -28.49 -19.77 -26.71
N LYS A 906 -27.55 -19.85 -27.64
CA LYS A 906 -27.70 -20.57 -28.90
C LYS A 906 -26.62 -21.62 -29.02
N LYS A 907 -27.06 -22.87 -29.12
CA LYS A 907 -26.21 -24.02 -29.45
C LYS A 907 -26.40 -24.39 -30.92
N ASN A 908 -25.31 -24.59 -31.65
CA ASN A 908 -25.36 -25.07 -33.02
C ASN A 908 -25.96 -26.49 -33.07
N ALA A 909 -26.93 -26.70 -33.96
CA ALA A 909 -27.65 -27.96 -34.09
C ALA A 909 -26.72 -29.16 -34.43
N THR A 910 -25.60 -28.91 -35.10
CA THR A 910 -24.63 -29.94 -35.51
C THR A 910 -23.89 -30.59 -34.33
N VAL A 911 -23.93 -29.97 -33.15
CA VAL A 911 -23.27 -30.45 -31.92
C VAL A 911 -24.09 -31.56 -31.24
N GLY A 912 -25.34 -31.76 -31.66
CA GLY A 912 -26.22 -32.79 -31.09
C GLY A 912 -26.58 -32.53 -29.63
N ASN A 913 -26.62 -33.59 -28.82
CA ASN A 913 -27.15 -33.57 -27.46
C ASN A 913 -26.15 -33.13 -26.37
N VAL A 914 -25.01 -32.55 -26.74
CA VAL A 914 -24.05 -32.03 -25.75
C VAL A 914 -24.73 -30.96 -24.88
N PRO A 915 -24.71 -31.10 -23.54
CA PRO A 915 -25.32 -30.13 -22.63
C PRO A 915 -24.60 -28.78 -22.66
N VAL A 916 -25.38 -27.69 -22.60
CA VAL A 916 -24.86 -26.38 -22.21
C VAL A 916 -24.86 -26.32 -20.69
N ILE A 917 -23.74 -25.93 -20.09
CA ILE A 917 -23.58 -25.84 -18.64
C ILE A 917 -23.15 -24.45 -18.22
N THR A 918 -23.49 -24.05 -16.99
CA THR A 918 -22.79 -22.98 -16.28
C THR A 918 -22.09 -23.56 -15.07
N VAL A 919 -20.79 -23.33 -14.96
CA VAL A 919 -19.98 -23.76 -13.84
C VAL A 919 -20.19 -22.79 -12.67
N LEU A 920 -20.65 -23.31 -11.54
CA LEU A 920 -20.91 -22.50 -10.33
C LEU A 920 -19.68 -22.43 -9.43
N ASP A 921 -19.00 -23.56 -9.24
CA ASP A 921 -17.79 -23.64 -8.42
C ASP A 921 -16.88 -24.81 -8.86
N ASN A 922 -15.58 -24.66 -8.64
CA ASN A 922 -14.57 -25.70 -8.84
C ASN A 922 -13.32 -25.34 -8.04
N ARG A 923 -13.28 -25.75 -6.77
CA ARG A 923 -12.33 -25.26 -5.74
C ARG A 923 -11.81 -26.38 -4.86
N ALA A 924 -10.79 -26.09 -4.06
CA ALA A 924 -10.33 -26.98 -3.00
C ALA A 924 -11.50 -27.34 -2.06
N ALA A 925 -11.62 -28.63 -1.77
CA ALA A 925 -12.71 -29.13 -0.93
C ALA A 925 -12.50 -28.73 0.55
N GLU A 926 -13.61 -28.42 1.22
CA GLU A 926 -13.70 -28.26 2.65
C GLU A 926 -14.33 -29.49 3.32
N SER A 927 -14.14 -29.62 4.63
CA SER A 927 -14.73 -30.69 5.43
C SER A 927 -16.27 -30.63 5.50
N ALA A 928 -16.85 -29.46 5.28
CA ALA A 928 -18.30 -29.25 5.26
C ALA A 928 -18.94 -29.90 4.03
N LYS A 929 -20.16 -30.43 4.20
CA LYS A 929 -20.97 -30.95 3.08
C LYS A 929 -21.63 -29.81 2.35
N ALA A 930 -21.79 -29.95 1.04
CA ALA A 930 -22.72 -29.10 0.29
C ALA A 930 -24.14 -29.27 0.82
N SER A 931 -24.92 -28.20 0.77
CA SER A 931 -26.33 -28.22 1.13
C SER A 931 -27.16 -27.51 0.07
N VAL A 932 -28.36 -28.02 -0.16
CA VAL A 932 -29.38 -27.43 -1.02
C VAL A 932 -30.64 -27.19 -0.18
N LYS A 933 -31.68 -26.62 -0.78
CA LYS A 933 -32.94 -26.30 -0.06
C LYS A 933 -33.54 -27.50 0.69
N SER A 934 -33.43 -28.69 0.12
CA SER A 934 -33.96 -29.94 0.69
C SER A 934 -33.06 -30.57 1.77
N GLY A 935 -31.88 -30.03 2.04
CA GLY A 935 -30.96 -30.52 3.07
C GLY A 935 -29.53 -30.73 2.58
N LEU A 936 -28.78 -31.57 3.30
CA LEU A 936 -27.39 -31.89 2.98
C LEU A 936 -27.31 -32.80 1.74
N VAL A 937 -26.31 -32.54 0.90
CA VAL A 937 -25.97 -33.38 -0.25
C VAL A 937 -25.16 -34.59 0.22
N ALA A 938 -25.38 -35.75 -0.40
CA ALA A 938 -24.63 -36.96 -0.11
C ALA A 938 -23.13 -36.79 -0.46
N GLN A 939 -22.26 -37.46 0.29
CA GLN A 939 -20.79 -37.30 0.18
C GLN A 939 -20.12 -38.22 -0.85
N LEU A 940 -20.79 -39.28 -1.30
CA LEU A 940 -20.17 -40.32 -2.13
C LEU A 940 -20.63 -40.20 -3.59
N GLY A 941 -19.68 -39.98 -4.48
CA GLY A 941 -19.91 -39.95 -5.93
C GLY A 941 -20.58 -38.67 -6.43
N GLU A 942 -20.72 -38.57 -7.74
CA GLU A 942 -21.43 -37.49 -8.40
C GLU A 942 -22.93 -37.52 -8.06
N GLN A 943 -23.49 -36.35 -7.77
CA GLN A 943 -24.89 -36.16 -7.41
C GLN A 943 -25.59 -35.28 -8.43
N HIS A 944 -26.75 -35.72 -8.93
CA HIS A 944 -27.62 -34.91 -9.78
C HIS A 944 -28.85 -34.45 -9.02
N ILE A 945 -29.01 -33.15 -8.83
CA ILE A 945 -30.03 -32.58 -7.94
C ILE A 945 -30.70 -31.39 -8.61
N ALA A 946 -32.04 -31.38 -8.60
CA ALA A 946 -32.81 -30.17 -8.92
C ALA A 946 -33.04 -29.35 -7.64
N SER A 947 -32.59 -28.10 -7.58
CA SER A 947 -32.82 -27.23 -6.42
C SER A 947 -32.75 -25.75 -6.74
N ASP A 948 -33.37 -24.92 -5.90
CA ASP A 948 -33.32 -23.46 -6.02
C ASP A 948 -32.01 -22.86 -5.46
N THR A 949 -31.31 -23.63 -4.61
CA THR A 949 -30.13 -23.15 -3.89
C THR A 949 -29.02 -24.19 -3.88
N LEU A 950 -27.78 -23.69 -3.83
CA LEU A 950 -26.58 -24.46 -3.49
C LEU A 950 -25.78 -23.64 -2.48
N TYR A 951 -25.31 -24.28 -1.42
CA TYR A 951 -24.40 -23.69 -0.45
C TYR A 951 -23.22 -24.63 -0.18
N TYR A 952 -22.01 -24.10 -0.27
CA TYR A 952 -20.76 -24.82 0.00
C TYR A 952 -19.64 -23.85 0.39
N GLY A 953 -18.82 -24.16 1.40
CA GLY A 953 -17.59 -23.40 1.68
C GLY A 953 -17.76 -21.88 1.82
N ASN A 954 -18.85 -21.44 2.47
CA ASN A 954 -19.30 -20.04 2.59
C ASN A 954 -19.76 -19.35 1.28
N ASN A 955 -19.83 -20.07 0.17
CA ASN A 955 -20.42 -19.63 -1.08
C ASN A 955 -21.89 -20.08 -1.13
N GLY A 956 -22.79 -19.15 -1.46
CA GLY A 956 -24.21 -19.44 -1.69
C GLY A 956 -24.64 -19.06 -3.09
N TYR A 957 -25.43 -19.92 -3.73
CA TYR A 957 -25.97 -19.75 -5.07
C TYR A 957 -27.48 -19.87 -5.02
N LEU A 958 -28.18 -19.00 -5.76
CA LEU A 958 -29.64 -18.92 -5.77
C LEU A 958 -30.12 -18.78 -7.21
N SER A 959 -31.03 -19.64 -7.67
CA SER A 959 -31.64 -19.51 -9.00
C SER A 959 -32.87 -18.61 -8.94
N TYR A 960 -33.07 -17.76 -9.95
CA TYR A 960 -34.22 -16.85 -10.02
C TYR A 960 -35.35 -17.34 -10.92
N ASP A 961 -35.01 -17.89 -12.10
CA ASP A 961 -36.01 -18.21 -13.12
C ASP A 961 -36.45 -19.68 -13.06
N THR A 962 -35.47 -20.59 -13.09
CA THR A 962 -35.69 -22.03 -13.08
C THR A 962 -34.74 -22.69 -12.08
N PRO A 963 -35.17 -23.73 -11.35
CA PRO A 963 -34.30 -24.43 -10.42
C PRO A 963 -33.04 -24.94 -11.12
N PHE A 964 -31.89 -24.83 -10.44
CA PHE A 964 -30.65 -25.43 -10.92
C PHE A 964 -30.85 -26.91 -11.23
N GLN A 965 -30.22 -27.39 -12.30
CA GLN A 965 -30.06 -28.81 -12.62
C GLN A 965 -28.62 -29.18 -12.27
N LEU A 966 -28.35 -29.29 -10.98
CA LEU A 966 -27.00 -29.38 -10.43
C LEU A 966 -26.39 -30.75 -10.72
N THR A 967 -25.14 -30.74 -11.14
CA THR A 967 -24.21 -31.85 -10.97
C THR A 967 -23.18 -31.43 -9.94
N ILE A 968 -23.08 -32.17 -8.83
CA ILE A 968 -22.21 -31.87 -7.70
C ILE A 968 -21.26 -33.04 -7.47
N SER A 969 -19.98 -32.78 -7.33
CA SER A 969 -18.97 -33.78 -7.03
C SER A 969 -17.96 -33.24 -6.02
N GLN A 970 -17.66 -34.02 -4.99
CA GLN A 970 -16.59 -33.76 -4.04
C GLN A 970 -15.72 -35.00 -3.90
N GLY A 971 -14.41 -34.85 -3.98
CA GLY A 971 -13.49 -35.95 -3.68
C GLY A 971 -12.09 -35.75 -4.22
N LYS A 972 -11.25 -36.74 -3.92
CA LYS A 972 -9.86 -36.80 -4.37
C LYS A 972 -9.79 -36.92 -5.90
N ARG A 973 -9.04 -36.00 -6.51
CA ARG A 973 -8.67 -36.02 -7.92
C ARG A 973 -7.16 -36.02 -8.03
N SER A 974 -6.65 -36.77 -8.99
CA SER A 974 -5.22 -36.82 -9.30
C SER A 974 -4.99 -36.18 -10.65
N GLY A 975 -3.92 -35.41 -10.76
CA GLY A 975 -3.38 -34.96 -12.03
C GLY A 975 -1.92 -34.58 -11.88
N ASN A 976 -1.29 -34.20 -12.98
CA ASN A 976 0.16 -34.13 -13.07
C ASN A 976 0.61 -32.72 -13.43
N TRP A 977 1.36 -32.07 -12.54
CA TRP A 977 1.88 -30.73 -12.80
C TRP A 977 2.83 -30.69 -14.01
N SER A 978 3.53 -31.78 -14.29
CA SER A 978 4.42 -31.92 -15.45
C SER A 978 3.67 -32.09 -16.78
N GLU A 979 2.35 -32.35 -16.76
CA GLU A 979 1.52 -32.38 -17.97
C GLU A 979 1.00 -30.98 -18.34
N ILE A 980 0.97 -30.05 -17.39
CA ILE A 980 0.46 -28.69 -17.61
C ILE A 980 1.52 -27.60 -17.52
N SER A 981 2.76 -27.94 -17.14
CA SER A 981 3.86 -26.99 -16.97
C SER A 981 5.22 -27.70 -16.99
N THR A 982 6.31 -26.94 -16.84
CA THR A 982 7.66 -27.45 -16.62
C THR A 982 7.95 -27.84 -15.16
N SER A 983 6.93 -27.91 -14.31
CA SER A 983 7.06 -28.30 -12.90
C SER A 983 7.61 -29.72 -12.73
N THR A 984 8.43 -29.92 -11.70
CA THR A 984 9.00 -31.22 -11.32
C THR A 984 8.18 -31.96 -10.25
N GLN A 985 7.08 -31.36 -9.75
CA GLN A 985 6.26 -31.94 -8.68
C GLN A 985 5.51 -33.21 -9.10
N GLY A 986 5.33 -33.46 -10.40
CA GLY A 986 4.70 -34.67 -10.92
C GLY A 986 3.22 -34.81 -10.52
N VAL A 987 2.78 -36.05 -10.29
CA VAL A 987 1.39 -36.39 -9.93
C VAL A 987 1.07 -35.94 -8.51
N LYS A 988 -0.01 -35.16 -8.36
CA LYS A 988 -0.56 -34.71 -7.07
C LYS A 988 -2.03 -35.12 -6.96
N THR A 989 -2.42 -35.59 -5.78
CA THR A 989 -3.82 -35.86 -5.44
C THR A 989 -4.32 -34.80 -4.47
N VAL A 990 -5.41 -34.11 -4.82
CA VAL A 990 -6.06 -33.09 -3.99
C VAL A 990 -7.56 -33.34 -3.91
N ASP A 991 -8.20 -32.93 -2.82
CA ASP A 991 -9.65 -33.01 -2.68
C ASP A 991 -10.28 -31.75 -3.30
N ILE A 992 -11.21 -31.94 -4.24
CA ILE A 992 -11.82 -30.86 -5.03
C ILE A 992 -13.34 -30.98 -4.95
N PHE A 993 -14.00 -29.84 -4.72
CA PHE A 993 -15.43 -29.67 -4.90
C PHE A 993 -15.71 -28.99 -6.24
N SER A 994 -16.63 -29.56 -7.02
CA SER A 994 -17.14 -28.93 -8.24
C SER A 994 -18.65 -28.98 -8.26
N ALA A 995 -19.25 -27.92 -8.79
CA ALA A 995 -20.66 -27.84 -9.07
C ALA A 995 -20.91 -27.07 -10.36
N TYR A 996 -21.75 -27.63 -11.24
CA TYR A 996 -22.27 -26.94 -12.41
C TYR A 996 -23.76 -27.21 -12.56
N THR A 997 -24.46 -26.34 -13.29
CA THR A 997 -25.87 -26.55 -13.64
C THR A 997 -26.01 -26.75 -15.14
N THR A 998 -26.83 -27.73 -15.54
CA THR A 998 -27.22 -27.89 -16.96
C THR A 998 -28.32 -26.90 -17.32
N ILE A 999 -28.12 -26.13 -18.37
CA ILE A 999 -29.09 -25.15 -18.86
C ILE A 999 -30.02 -25.81 -19.88
N LYS A 1000 -31.33 -25.75 -19.62
CA LYS A 1000 -32.38 -26.31 -20.50
C LYS A 1000 -33.03 -25.28 -21.43
N GLY A 1001 -32.98 -23.99 -21.06
CA GLY A 1001 -33.59 -22.89 -21.81
C GLY A 1001 -32.59 -22.09 -22.65
N ASP A 1002 -33.08 -21.02 -23.26
CA ASP A 1002 -32.28 -20.00 -23.96
C ASP A 1002 -31.77 -18.89 -23.02
N SER A 1003 -32.10 -18.99 -21.72
CA SER A 1003 -31.75 -18.05 -20.68
C SER A 1003 -31.61 -18.75 -19.32
N PHE A 1004 -30.79 -18.17 -18.45
CA PHE A 1004 -30.56 -18.65 -17.09
C PHE A 1004 -30.04 -17.52 -16.19
N THR A 1005 -30.69 -17.33 -15.03
CA THR A 1005 -30.33 -16.32 -14.03
C THR A 1005 -30.07 -16.92 -12.66
N TYR A 1006 -28.95 -16.53 -12.06
CA TYR A 1006 -28.62 -16.91 -10.70
C TYR A 1006 -27.89 -15.79 -9.94
N GLY A 1007 -28.04 -15.76 -8.63
CA GLY A 1007 -27.23 -14.97 -7.71
C GLY A 1007 -26.10 -15.81 -7.12
N PHE A 1008 -24.93 -15.21 -6.96
CA PHE A 1008 -23.78 -15.77 -6.27
C PHE A 1008 -23.38 -14.85 -5.12
N PHE A 1009 -23.42 -15.38 -3.90
CA PHE A 1009 -23.23 -14.66 -2.64
C PHE A 1009 -22.08 -15.29 -1.84
N PRO A 1010 -20.84 -14.80 -1.99
CA PRO A 1010 -19.70 -15.24 -1.18
C PRO A 1010 -19.83 -14.80 0.27
N SER A 1011 -19.10 -15.47 1.18
CA SER A 1011 -19.12 -15.17 2.62
C SER A 1011 -20.54 -15.14 3.23
N THR A 1012 -21.41 -16.05 2.80
CA THR A 1012 -22.80 -16.17 3.29
C THR A 1012 -23.01 -17.40 4.18
N THR A 1013 -24.24 -17.59 4.65
CA THR A 1013 -24.67 -18.79 5.38
C THR A 1013 -25.87 -19.42 4.68
N SER A 1014 -26.07 -20.73 4.83
CA SER A 1014 -27.25 -21.43 4.30
C SER A 1014 -28.56 -20.80 4.78
N LYS A 1015 -28.64 -20.39 6.05
CA LYS A 1015 -29.80 -19.68 6.61
C LYS A 1015 -30.06 -18.34 5.95
N LYS A 1016 -29.02 -17.57 5.64
CA LYS A 1016 -29.17 -16.27 4.95
C LYS A 1016 -29.58 -16.48 3.49
N LEU A 1017 -29.01 -17.48 2.83
CA LEU A 1017 -29.37 -17.85 1.46
C LEU A 1017 -30.84 -18.26 1.33
N LEU A 1018 -31.38 -19.05 2.27
CA LEU A 1018 -32.80 -19.41 2.28
C LEU A 1018 -33.72 -18.21 2.50
N LYS A 1019 -33.31 -17.22 3.30
CA LYS A 1019 -34.05 -15.96 3.43
C LYS A 1019 -34.03 -15.12 2.15
N GLU A 1020 -32.89 -15.09 1.47
CA GLU A 1020 -32.75 -14.42 0.17
C GLU A 1020 -33.63 -15.09 -0.89
N LEU A 1021 -33.82 -16.42 -0.83
CA LEU A 1021 -34.77 -17.15 -1.69
C LEU A 1021 -36.23 -16.74 -1.44
N GLU A 1022 -36.64 -16.61 -0.18
CA GLU A 1022 -38.01 -16.21 0.19
C GLU A 1022 -38.31 -14.76 -0.17
N LYS A 1023 -37.31 -13.88 0.00
CA LYS A 1023 -37.45 -12.44 -0.25
C LYS A 1023 -36.17 -11.90 -0.89
N PRO A 1024 -36.05 -11.97 -2.22
CA PRO A 1024 -34.87 -11.48 -2.92
C PRO A 1024 -34.65 -9.99 -2.69
N THR A 1025 -33.41 -9.65 -2.36
CA THR A 1025 -32.94 -8.28 -2.22
C THR A 1025 -32.84 -7.60 -3.58
N TRP A 1026 -32.45 -8.37 -4.60
CA TRP A 1026 -32.29 -7.94 -5.98
C TRP A 1026 -33.19 -8.74 -6.90
N ASN A 1027 -33.87 -8.05 -7.81
CA ASN A 1027 -34.82 -8.63 -8.73
C ASN A 1027 -34.28 -8.51 -10.17
N PRO A 1028 -34.13 -9.62 -10.91
CA PRO A 1028 -33.73 -9.59 -12.31
C PRO A 1028 -34.74 -8.92 -13.24
N ILE A 1029 -34.22 -8.32 -14.30
CA ILE A 1029 -34.96 -7.77 -15.44
C ILE A 1029 -34.45 -8.52 -16.66
N ILE A 1030 -35.34 -9.26 -17.30
CA ILE A 1030 -35.03 -9.99 -18.54
C ILE A 1030 -36.08 -9.59 -19.57
N LYS A 1031 -35.67 -8.82 -20.57
CA LYS A 1031 -36.48 -8.46 -21.74
C LYS A 1031 -35.69 -8.74 -23.00
N LYS A 1032 -36.37 -8.81 -24.15
CA LYS A 1032 -35.71 -9.07 -25.44
C LYS A 1032 -34.63 -8.01 -25.70
N GLY A 1033 -33.36 -8.38 -25.52
CA GLY A 1033 -32.20 -7.50 -25.69
C GLY A 1033 -31.97 -6.48 -24.57
N ILE A 1034 -32.53 -6.69 -23.38
CA ILE A 1034 -32.19 -5.96 -22.16
C ILE A 1034 -32.03 -6.96 -21.00
N SER A 1035 -30.90 -6.93 -20.31
CA SER A 1035 -30.72 -7.59 -19.02
C SER A 1035 -30.46 -6.56 -17.93
N GLY A 1036 -30.88 -6.81 -16.71
CA GLY A 1036 -30.67 -5.87 -15.61
C GLY A 1036 -31.09 -6.42 -14.26
N ILE A 1037 -30.87 -5.63 -13.22
CA ILE A 1037 -31.39 -5.88 -11.88
C ILE A 1037 -31.90 -4.59 -11.27
N TYR A 1038 -32.80 -4.70 -10.29
CA TYR A 1038 -33.18 -3.60 -9.43
C TYR A 1038 -33.37 -4.04 -7.97
N GLY A 1039 -33.14 -3.12 -7.04
CA GLY A 1039 -33.22 -3.36 -5.60
C GLY A 1039 -32.44 -2.30 -4.82
N LYS A 1040 -32.75 -2.12 -3.54
CA LYS A 1040 -32.03 -1.22 -2.62
C LYS A 1040 -31.73 0.17 -3.20
N ASP A 1041 -32.75 0.87 -3.69
CA ASP A 1041 -32.62 2.22 -4.28
C ASP A 1041 -31.72 2.31 -5.53
N ARG A 1042 -31.50 1.19 -6.23
CA ARG A 1042 -30.66 1.09 -7.42
C ARG A 1042 -31.27 0.25 -8.54
N ALA A 1043 -30.80 0.51 -9.75
CA ALA A 1043 -30.96 -0.39 -10.89
C ALA A 1043 -29.68 -0.44 -11.72
N SER A 1044 -29.37 -1.60 -12.28
CA SER A 1044 -28.26 -1.79 -13.23
C SER A 1044 -28.83 -2.41 -14.50
N LEU A 1045 -28.49 -1.86 -15.66
CA LEU A 1045 -29.11 -2.20 -16.94
C LEU A 1045 -28.06 -2.37 -18.02
N ALA A 1046 -28.19 -3.42 -18.84
CA ALA A 1046 -27.44 -3.64 -20.06
C ALA A 1046 -28.39 -3.64 -21.25
N PHE A 1047 -28.18 -2.70 -22.18
CA PHE A 1047 -28.90 -2.62 -23.45
C PHE A 1047 -28.04 -3.28 -24.53
N TRP A 1048 -28.51 -4.42 -25.03
CA TRP A 1048 -27.74 -5.25 -25.96
C TRP A 1048 -27.94 -4.82 -27.42
N PRO A 1049 -26.94 -5.04 -28.30
CA PRO A 1049 -27.08 -4.79 -29.73
C PRO A 1049 -28.30 -5.50 -30.35
N GLY A 1050 -29.07 -4.79 -31.18
CA GLY A 1050 -30.28 -5.33 -31.83
C GLY A 1050 -31.46 -5.61 -30.87
N GLY A 1051 -31.38 -5.13 -29.62
CA GLY A 1051 -32.39 -5.32 -28.58
C GLY A 1051 -33.48 -4.26 -28.50
N ALA A 1052 -34.39 -4.44 -27.55
CA ALA A 1052 -35.30 -3.37 -27.12
C ALA A 1052 -34.50 -2.18 -26.56
N LYS A 1053 -35.02 -0.97 -26.79
CA LYS A 1053 -34.37 0.28 -26.38
C LYS A 1053 -34.86 0.84 -25.04
N SER A 1054 -35.97 0.33 -24.51
CA SER A 1054 -36.63 0.92 -23.35
C SER A 1054 -37.02 -0.14 -22.32
N VAL A 1055 -36.90 0.24 -21.05
CA VAL A 1055 -37.37 -0.55 -19.91
C VAL A 1055 -38.20 0.32 -18.98
N GLU A 1056 -39.30 -0.23 -18.51
CA GLU A 1056 -40.13 0.37 -17.46
C GLU A 1056 -39.69 -0.18 -16.10
N LEU A 1057 -39.46 0.73 -15.16
CA LEU A 1057 -39.08 0.46 -13.78
C LEU A 1057 -40.15 1.03 -12.85
N ASP A 1058 -40.65 0.19 -11.94
CA ASP A 1058 -41.61 0.61 -10.92
C ASP A 1058 -40.88 1.41 -9.82
N LEU A 1059 -41.28 2.67 -9.63
CA LEU A 1059 -40.62 3.58 -8.69
C LEU A 1059 -40.78 3.14 -7.23
N LYS A 1060 -41.85 2.42 -6.89
CA LYS A 1060 -42.09 1.89 -5.55
C LYS A 1060 -41.24 0.66 -5.28
N ALA A 1061 -41.12 -0.23 -6.25
CA ALA A 1061 -40.29 -1.43 -6.19
C ALA A 1061 -38.79 -1.07 -6.14
N LEU A 1062 -38.39 0.02 -6.79
CA LEU A 1062 -37.06 0.61 -6.65
C LEU A 1062 -36.80 1.23 -5.26
N GLY A 1063 -37.85 1.58 -4.52
CA GLY A 1063 -37.76 2.34 -3.27
C GLY A 1063 -37.66 3.85 -3.46
N TRP A 1064 -37.74 4.35 -4.69
CA TRP A 1064 -37.57 5.76 -5.05
C TRP A 1064 -38.82 6.62 -4.76
N SER A 1065 -40.00 6.01 -4.68
CA SER A 1065 -41.25 6.70 -4.34
C SER A 1065 -42.16 5.83 -3.46
N THR A 1066 -42.99 6.46 -2.62
CA THR A 1066 -44.06 5.78 -1.89
C THR A 1066 -45.36 5.71 -2.67
N LYS A 1067 -45.51 6.50 -3.74
CA LYS A 1067 -46.67 6.52 -4.64
C LYS A 1067 -46.44 5.56 -5.81
N ALA A 1068 -47.52 5.09 -6.44
CA ALA A 1068 -47.43 4.38 -7.72
C ALA A 1068 -46.90 5.33 -8.80
N GLY A 1069 -46.05 4.82 -9.68
CA GLY A 1069 -45.46 5.56 -10.78
C GLY A 1069 -44.39 4.73 -11.47
N THR A 1070 -44.26 4.91 -12.77
CA THR A 1070 -43.31 4.16 -13.60
C THR A 1070 -42.30 5.10 -14.21
N LEU A 1071 -41.03 4.71 -14.16
CA LEU A 1071 -39.96 5.35 -14.92
C LEU A 1071 -39.66 4.50 -16.15
N THR A 1072 -39.86 5.07 -17.33
CA THR A 1072 -39.36 4.50 -18.58
C THR A 1072 -37.96 5.05 -18.84
N PHE A 1073 -36.96 4.17 -18.80
CA PHE A 1073 -35.58 4.47 -19.17
C PHE A 1073 -35.34 3.96 -20.60
N THR A 1074 -34.86 4.84 -21.49
CA THR A 1074 -34.57 4.50 -22.88
C THR A 1074 -33.11 4.78 -23.19
N SER A 1075 -32.41 3.82 -23.78
CA SER A 1075 -31.07 4.00 -24.36
C SER A 1075 -31.17 4.06 -25.88
N ASP A 1076 -30.58 5.09 -26.50
CA ASP A 1076 -30.67 5.22 -27.96
C ASP A 1076 -29.71 4.25 -28.70
N GLN A 1077 -28.70 3.76 -27.98
CA GLN A 1077 -27.64 2.83 -28.43
C GLN A 1077 -27.44 1.67 -27.44
N PRO A 1078 -26.71 0.60 -27.82
CA PRO A 1078 -26.22 -0.38 -26.86
C PRO A 1078 -25.24 0.27 -25.86
N ALA A 1079 -25.45 0.04 -24.57
CA ALA A 1079 -24.61 0.57 -23.48
C ALA A 1079 -24.99 -0.10 -22.15
N VAL A 1080 -24.17 0.10 -21.12
CA VAL A 1080 -24.43 -0.39 -19.76
C VAL A 1080 -24.55 0.79 -18.81
N TYR A 1081 -25.54 0.72 -17.92
CA TYR A 1081 -25.95 1.81 -17.03
C TYR A 1081 -26.04 1.32 -15.58
N LEU A 1082 -25.60 2.17 -14.65
CA LEU A 1082 -25.88 2.08 -13.22
C LEU A 1082 -26.71 3.30 -12.84
N LEU A 1083 -27.86 3.06 -12.22
CA LEU A 1083 -28.81 4.05 -11.77
C LEU A 1083 -28.84 4.03 -10.24
N SER A 1084 -28.46 5.14 -9.61
CA SER A 1084 -28.43 5.26 -8.14
C SER A 1084 -29.17 6.51 -7.69
N ALA A 1085 -30.17 6.34 -6.83
CA ALA A 1085 -30.82 7.46 -6.17
C ALA A 1085 -30.01 7.97 -4.96
N GLN A 1086 -29.86 9.28 -4.82
CA GLN A 1086 -29.29 9.98 -3.68
C GLN A 1086 -30.30 11.04 -3.18
N CYS A 1087 -30.44 11.24 -1.87
CA CYS A 1087 -31.43 12.11 -1.21
C CYS A 1087 -32.92 11.81 -1.51
N LYS A 1088 -33.68 11.54 -0.45
CA LYS A 1088 -35.15 11.48 -0.45
C LYS A 1088 -35.68 12.67 0.35
N ASP A 1089 -35.68 13.86 -0.22
CA ASP A 1089 -36.63 14.86 0.28
C ASP A 1089 -38.04 14.48 -0.21
N LYS A 1090 -39.11 15.04 0.37
CA LYS A 1090 -40.48 14.63 0.03
C LYS A 1090 -40.91 15.03 -1.40
N LYS A 1091 -40.09 15.77 -2.18
CA LYS A 1091 -40.50 16.41 -3.44
C LYS A 1091 -39.51 16.24 -4.61
N SER A 1092 -38.28 15.80 -4.37
CA SER A 1092 -37.23 15.68 -5.39
C SER A 1092 -36.28 14.51 -5.11
N LEU A 1093 -35.90 13.82 -6.19
CA LEU A 1093 -34.99 12.67 -6.22
C LEU A 1093 -33.77 13.03 -7.06
N ARG A 1094 -32.55 12.92 -6.49
CA ARG A 1094 -31.32 13.06 -7.28
C ARG A 1094 -30.90 11.68 -7.78
N LEU A 1095 -31.00 11.46 -9.09
CA LEU A 1095 -30.58 10.25 -9.77
C LEU A 1095 -29.19 10.43 -10.37
N VAL A 1096 -28.24 9.58 -9.95
CA VAL A 1096 -26.93 9.47 -10.60
C VAL A 1096 -27.03 8.36 -11.66
N VAL A 1097 -26.72 8.71 -12.89
CA VAL A 1097 -26.63 7.80 -14.03
C VAL A 1097 -25.17 7.66 -14.41
N THR A 1098 -24.59 6.50 -14.12
CA THR A 1098 -23.24 6.13 -14.56
C THR A 1098 -23.36 5.21 -15.77
N LEU A 1099 -22.63 5.49 -16.85
CA LEU A 1099 -22.69 4.69 -18.06
C LEU A 1099 -21.31 4.46 -18.66
N ALA A 1100 -21.18 3.38 -19.43
CA ALA A 1100 -20.04 3.10 -20.27
C ALA A 1100 -20.49 2.51 -21.61
N ASP A 1101 -19.65 2.65 -22.63
CA ASP A 1101 -19.77 1.96 -23.92
C ASP A 1101 -18.81 0.76 -23.95
N PRO A 1102 -19.31 -0.48 -23.81
CA PRO A 1102 -18.49 -1.69 -23.92
C PRO A 1102 -17.79 -1.84 -25.27
N THR A 1103 -18.30 -1.24 -26.35
CA THR A 1103 -17.65 -1.35 -27.66
C THR A 1103 -16.38 -0.52 -27.76
N GLN A 1104 -16.23 0.51 -26.90
CA GLN A 1104 -15.14 1.48 -26.93
C GLN A 1104 -15.06 2.30 -28.24
N LYS A 1105 -16.18 2.44 -28.95
CA LYS A 1105 -16.24 3.10 -30.27
C LYS A 1105 -17.04 4.39 -30.28
N LEU A 1106 -17.96 4.54 -29.33
CA LEU A 1106 -18.83 5.71 -29.27
C LEU A 1106 -18.10 6.88 -28.64
N THR A 1107 -18.23 8.06 -29.27
CA THR A 1107 -17.77 9.33 -28.70
C THR A 1107 -18.90 10.06 -27.97
N VAL A 1108 -20.15 9.69 -28.24
CA VAL A 1108 -21.36 10.22 -27.60
C VAL A 1108 -22.35 9.06 -27.40
N ALA A 1109 -23.00 9.05 -26.24
CA ALA A 1109 -24.15 8.21 -25.94
C ALA A 1109 -25.32 9.08 -25.50
N SER A 1110 -26.55 8.66 -25.78
CA SER A 1110 -27.75 9.34 -25.31
C SER A 1110 -28.76 8.39 -24.69
N TYR A 1111 -29.49 8.91 -23.71
CA TYR A 1111 -30.59 8.21 -23.05
C TYR A 1111 -31.73 9.18 -22.75
N SER A 1112 -32.93 8.66 -22.53
CA SER A 1112 -34.07 9.47 -22.09
C SER A 1112 -34.81 8.84 -20.93
N ILE A 1113 -35.42 9.71 -20.12
CA ILE A 1113 -36.23 9.34 -18.97
C ILE A 1113 -37.63 9.92 -19.15
N LYS A 1114 -38.65 9.09 -18.92
CA LYS A 1114 -40.06 9.49 -18.88
C LYS A 1114 -40.71 8.95 -17.60
N ILE A 1115 -41.50 9.76 -16.91
CA ILE A 1115 -42.23 9.36 -15.70
C ILE A 1115 -43.74 9.42 -15.99
N SER A 1116 -44.48 8.37 -15.66
CA SER A 1116 -45.94 8.35 -15.80
C SER A 1116 -46.66 8.86 -14.53
N GLU A 1117 -47.84 9.46 -14.73
CA GLU A 1117 -48.86 9.74 -13.69
C GLU A 1117 -48.61 10.85 -12.64
N GLN A 1118 -47.55 11.67 -12.76
CA GLN A 1118 -47.34 12.84 -11.90
C GLN A 1118 -46.90 14.08 -12.71
N ARG A 1119 -47.25 15.30 -12.23
CA ARG A 1119 -46.57 16.51 -12.72
C ARG A 1119 -45.11 16.39 -12.28
N HIS A 1120 -44.20 16.33 -13.24
CA HIS A 1120 -42.79 16.17 -12.94
C HIS A 1120 -41.95 17.17 -13.73
N LYS A 1121 -40.87 17.63 -13.10
CA LYS A 1121 -39.81 18.38 -13.76
C LYS A 1121 -38.53 17.60 -13.65
N VAL A 1122 -37.87 17.37 -14.77
CA VAL A 1122 -36.52 16.81 -14.79
C VAL A 1122 -35.54 17.90 -15.21
N ARG A 1123 -34.44 18.03 -14.48
CA ARG A 1123 -33.35 18.96 -14.79
C ARG A 1123 -32.00 18.35 -14.45
N GLU A 1124 -30.96 18.71 -15.20
CA GLU A 1124 -29.56 18.32 -14.93
C GLU A 1124 -28.88 19.33 -13.99
N MET A 1125 -27.92 18.90 -13.17
CA MET A 1125 -27.12 19.78 -12.29
C MET A 1125 -25.78 20.19 -12.93
N GLY A 1126 -25.48 21.50 -13.01
CA GLY A 1126 -24.20 22.05 -13.51
C GLY A 1126 -24.33 22.96 -14.75
N LYS A 1127 -23.38 23.87 -15.01
CA LYS A 1127 -23.47 24.94 -16.03
C LYS A 1127 -23.61 24.44 -17.49
N LYS A 1128 -24.46 25.15 -18.26
CA LYS A 1128 -24.86 25.01 -19.68
C LYS A 1128 -25.40 23.62 -20.04
N SER A 1129 -26.72 23.57 -20.21
CA SER A 1129 -27.52 22.48 -20.77
C SER A 1129 -27.09 22.10 -22.21
N GLU A 1130 -25.91 21.52 -22.38
CA GLU A 1130 -25.55 20.80 -23.61
C GLU A 1130 -26.25 19.44 -23.58
N GLY A 1131 -27.50 19.35 -24.05
CA GLY A 1131 -28.15 18.06 -24.35
C GLY A 1131 -29.50 17.79 -23.71
N LEU A 1132 -30.10 18.74 -22.97
CA LEU A 1132 -31.49 18.62 -22.49
C LEU A 1132 -32.45 18.94 -23.65
N GLU A 1133 -33.02 17.91 -24.26
CA GLU A 1133 -34.08 18.06 -25.27
C GLU A 1133 -35.38 17.43 -24.74
N ARG A 1134 -36.45 18.24 -24.69
CA ARG A 1134 -37.81 17.69 -24.52
C ARG A 1134 -38.20 17.02 -25.83
N ARG A 1135 -38.31 15.70 -25.80
CA ARG A 1135 -38.75 14.93 -26.95
C ARG A 1135 -40.28 15.07 -27.08
N GLY A 1136 -40.79 15.00 -28.32
CA GLY A 1136 -42.22 15.16 -28.63
C GLY A 1136 -43.14 14.14 -27.95
N ASP A 1137 -42.59 13.09 -27.33
CA ASP A 1137 -43.29 12.03 -26.58
C ASP A 1137 -43.40 12.29 -25.07
N GLY A 1138 -42.94 13.46 -24.61
CA GLY A 1138 -42.93 13.88 -23.21
C GLY A 1138 -41.73 13.34 -22.40
N SER A 1139 -40.79 12.63 -23.03
CA SER A 1139 -39.53 12.22 -22.38
C SER A 1139 -38.49 13.35 -22.40
N ILE A 1140 -37.53 13.27 -21.48
CA ILE A 1140 -36.40 14.21 -21.39
C ILE A 1140 -35.14 13.45 -21.75
N GLY A 1141 -34.51 13.86 -22.85
CA GLY A 1141 -33.27 13.28 -23.37
C GLY A 1141 -32.02 13.92 -22.77
N PHE A 1142 -30.95 13.13 -22.70
CA PHE A 1142 -29.62 13.51 -22.22
C PHE A 1142 -28.56 13.01 -23.20
N GLY A 1143 -27.66 13.89 -23.64
CA GLY A 1143 -26.46 13.53 -24.40
C GLY A 1143 -25.23 13.52 -23.50
N VAL A 1144 -24.43 12.45 -23.56
CA VAL A 1144 -23.22 12.29 -22.77
C VAL A 1144 -22.03 12.06 -23.69
N ARG A 1145 -21.02 12.94 -23.62
CA ARG A 1145 -19.73 12.70 -24.27
C ARG A 1145 -19.01 11.57 -23.53
N LEU A 1146 -18.63 10.55 -24.28
CA LEU A 1146 -17.89 9.41 -23.77
C LEU A 1146 -16.38 9.64 -23.92
N PRO A 1147 -15.56 9.03 -23.07
CA PRO A 1147 -14.11 9.14 -23.15
C PRO A 1147 -13.59 8.42 -24.40
N THR A 1148 -12.47 8.89 -24.94
CA THR A 1148 -11.83 8.34 -26.16
C THR A 1148 -10.36 8.01 -25.89
N GLY A 1149 -9.67 7.40 -26.86
CA GLY A 1149 -8.28 6.97 -26.70
C GLY A 1149 -8.14 5.88 -25.63
N GLY A 1150 -7.08 5.91 -24.83
CA GLY A 1150 -6.86 4.93 -23.74
C GLY A 1150 -7.90 4.95 -22.61
N LEU A 1151 -8.82 5.92 -22.62
CA LEU A 1151 -9.95 5.98 -21.69
C LEU A 1151 -11.25 5.40 -22.30
N ALA A 1152 -11.28 5.01 -23.57
CA ALA A 1152 -12.47 4.47 -24.21
C ALA A 1152 -12.95 3.20 -23.47
N GLY A 1153 -14.23 3.18 -23.10
CA GLY A 1153 -14.80 2.13 -22.23
C GLY A 1153 -14.81 2.45 -20.73
N SER A 1154 -14.13 3.52 -20.29
CA SER A 1154 -14.26 4.01 -18.91
C SER A 1154 -15.64 4.61 -18.64
N SER A 1155 -16.03 4.63 -17.36
CA SER A 1155 -17.36 5.05 -16.92
C SER A 1155 -17.50 6.57 -16.79
N VAL A 1156 -18.65 7.10 -17.19
CA VAL A 1156 -19.01 8.52 -17.04
C VAL A 1156 -20.28 8.64 -16.21
N SER A 1157 -20.27 9.54 -15.22
CA SER A 1157 -21.44 9.81 -14.37
C SER A 1157 -22.10 11.15 -14.70
N ARG A 1158 -23.43 11.18 -14.63
CA ARG A 1158 -24.27 12.37 -14.74
C ARG A 1158 -25.32 12.40 -13.66
N GLU A 1159 -25.68 13.61 -13.22
CA GLU A 1159 -26.66 13.80 -12.17
C GLU A 1159 -27.93 14.46 -12.71
N VAL A 1160 -29.05 13.81 -12.43
CA VAL A 1160 -30.37 14.20 -12.88
C VAL A 1160 -31.25 14.42 -11.66
N ILE A 1161 -31.92 15.57 -11.57
CA ILE A 1161 -32.94 15.84 -10.54
C ILE A 1161 -34.31 15.51 -11.13
N LEU A 1162 -35.05 14.61 -10.49
CA LEU A 1162 -36.44 14.31 -10.76
C LEU A 1162 -37.30 14.96 -9.66
N GLU A 1163 -38.06 16.00 -9.99
CA GLU A 1163 -39.07 16.59 -9.10
C GLU A 1163 -40.37 15.78 -9.25
N LEU A 1164 -40.79 15.11 -8.19
CA LEU A 1164 -41.98 14.25 -8.13
C LEU A 1164 -43.06 15.01 -7.33
N GLU A 1165 -43.97 15.75 -7.99
CA GLU A 1165 -45.08 16.47 -7.33
C GLU A 1165 -46.28 15.56 -6.99
#